data_AF-A0A819VMN8-F1
#
_entry.id   AF-A0A819VMN8-F1
#
_cell.length_a   1.000
_cell.length_b   1.000
_cell.length_c   1.000
_cell.angle_alpha   90.00
_cell.angle_beta   90.00
_cell.angle_gamma   90.00
#
_symmetry.space_group_name_H-M   'P 1'
#
loop_
_entity.id
_entity.type
_entity.pdbx_description
1 polymer ?
#
loop_
_entity_poly.entity_id
_entity_poly.type
_entity_poly.pdbx_seq_one_letter_code
_entity_poly.pdbx_strand_id
1 'polypeptide(L)'
;MSYSNSNNSRRDNWKDRGGDRFRHSRNDSHPYQRYQNNNSGRNSFLNDEEKSLVYQGKDELFHKKKNFPIVTSLKDKSLLLSDNLFKTNRWDIEELIQLKQKLNDTRNRLNEKDIKVWKQHTSKTNMTGRIVWSLRDQNRIEMCTNAWIKMAEIFSKYENLIPRDLPEDQSFRTTHVCEAPGAFICATNFYYNQRFERKGFRSSQRQWEWTGLSLNPYYEGNDQEAMVDDDRFIIETLDRWYFGIDNSGNILDKNNIKGLWKRVRSDPKSIGVHLVTGDGSVDTSADPNEQESIVSELHYAEAICALGALAKNGSLVLKMFNLFECETICLLYILALHFKELSIFKPASSRAPNGETYAIAVGFRGIDSEVLDSLLSFVSREFPRGKALLSRESIPQSFLDALIKIADYFTMKQIQALERNLELEKVWNRNIQQAIFQLNQDVVKEFRRLCLIDYNYQQSVRIVTNVELDGSAKALGNSAAVVKGGLRQRAGGTLDDRQNRKRNREEFLSGINNNEDVNNDEGEEQVVKKMNFGQGKTVIFGRDTLQMPTTNETLTEIEIDSSISQQQESSSESKAMKMMKKSGYVEGQGLGVHSQGRATPVESIMHDTRLGLGHHYQSLINSSSSLSIPTVIDEPLFSSFDQSISASSSSPLLNLQTITIGCNLSSILSSLFVKFDDLELLYKKREEYIFKTGNHRTRKAKIFVSDQLELLNKEERYRNIHGIYDNFQTAFQLASLDKIFKLTAMGPNNPSTLSFIIDNISLTGFAEYLVWQQEYHVNGLILSDLHNSFPISSSVVCKSQLDPHHSKVHLFFSDLSILPMNGEVNMRYIEQYNKRQLIISCQRALTMLNNGGHFVCKILDTLTRFTAGFIYLLYRSFQSITILRPFTLDPASSERFLVCREFKYPVHQSIIQHLHNLLKCEKIENILEIVPLKYLIEPQFQQYMADTSQRLLQREIQALNKRLWYIDHKSDEQIDLVIGEENWKEAHECVTVQRRPKPPTDEPDSGIELPIGWIKKWSKREERFYYFNTNTGDSRWVPPT
;
A
#
# COMPACT_ATOMS: atom_id res chain seq x y z
N MET A 1 -70.51 -5.96 3.24
CA MET A 1 -71.34 -6.10 2.03
C MET A 1 -70.41 -5.83 0.83
N SER A 2 -70.25 -6.60 -0.23
CA SER A 2 -70.65 -7.95 -0.65
C SER A 2 -70.21 -8.04 -2.13
N TYR A 3 -69.37 -9.03 -2.47
CA TYR A 3 -69.25 -9.74 -3.76
C TYR A 3 -69.04 -9.01 -5.11
N SER A 4 -67.87 -9.31 -5.72
CA SER A 4 -67.59 -9.81 -7.09
C SER A 4 -68.53 -9.49 -8.27
N ASN A 5 -68.01 -9.09 -9.45
CA ASN A 5 -67.55 -10.00 -10.53
C ASN A 5 -67.22 -9.29 -11.88
N SER A 6 -66.32 -9.94 -12.63
CA SER A 6 -66.23 -10.10 -14.11
C SER A 6 -65.97 -8.93 -15.08
N ASN A 7 -64.76 -8.96 -15.64
CA ASN A 7 -64.38 -9.13 -17.07
C ASN A 7 -65.04 -8.34 -18.24
N ASN A 8 -64.11 -7.74 -18.99
CA ASN A 8 -63.93 -7.72 -20.46
C ASN A 8 -64.55 -6.63 -21.35
N SER A 9 -63.61 -5.81 -21.84
CA SER A 9 -63.42 -5.37 -23.23
C SER A 9 -64.41 -4.38 -23.83
N ARG A 10 -63.89 -3.20 -24.23
CA ARG A 10 -63.89 -2.76 -25.62
C ARG A 10 -62.86 -1.64 -25.84
N ARG A 11 -62.07 -1.85 -26.89
CA ARG A 11 -61.20 -0.88 -27.54
C ARG A 11 -62.05 0.22 -28.15
N ASP A 12 -61.58 1.45 -28.10
CA ASP A 12 -61.70 2.39 -29.22
C ASP A 12 -60.42 3.22 -29.34
N ASN A 13 -59.90 3.21 -30.56
CA ASN A 13 -58.74 3.96 -31.04
C ASN A 13 -59.16 5.40 -31.41
N TRP A 14 -58.22 6.34 -31.33
CA TRP A 14 -57.81 7.31 -32.36
C TRP A 14 -56.78 8.26 -31.70
N LYS A 15 -55.49 8.18 -32.03
CA LYS A 15 -54.76 8.72 -33.21
C LYS A 15 -54.30 10.19 -33.05
N ASP A 16 -52.97 10.31 -33.05
CA ASP A 16 -52.10 11.37 -33.60
C ASP A 16 -52.20 12.81 -33.04
N ARG A 17 -51.07 13.33 -32.53
CA ARG A 17 -50.09 14.13 -33.33
C ARG A 17 -48.92 14.68 -32.49
N GLY A 18 -47.69 14.43 -32.99
CA GLY A 18 -46.48 15.25 -32.85
C GLY A 18 -45.68 15.11 -31.54
N GLY A 19 -44.37 14.83 -31.51
CA GLY A 19 -43.36 14.73 -32.57
C GLY A 19 -42.00 15.21 -32.03
N ASP A 20 -41.00 14.33 -32.13
CA ASP A 20 -39.53 14.52 -32.06
C ASP A 20 -38.83 14.63 -30.69
N ARG A 21 -38.03 13.65 -30.24
CA ARG A 21 -36.79 12.99 -30.76
C ARG A 21 -35.62 13.98 -30.77
N PHE A 22 -34.48 13.73 -30.10
CA PHE A 22 -33.55 12.61 -30.32
C PHE A 22 -32.84 12.16 -29.02
N ARG A 23 -32.94 10.87 -28.69
CA ARG A 23 -31.89 10.13 -27.95
C ARG A 23 -31.24 9.18 -28.95
N HIS A 24 -29.93 9.36 -29.17
CA HIS A 24 -29.13 8.51 -30.03
C HIS A 24 -28.93 7.14 -29.38
N SER A 25 -29.31 6.12 -30.15
CA SER A 25 -28.98 4.72 -29.99
C SER A 25 -27.47 4.50 -30.10
N ARG A 26 -26.88 3.76 -29.16
CA ARG A 26 -25.74 2.89 -29.45
C ARG A 26 -26.15 1.45 -29.17
N ASN A 27 -26.21 0.69 -30.27
CA ASN A 27 -26.26 -0.76 -30.30
C ASN A 27 -25.00 -1.31 -29.64
N ASP A 28 -25.15 -2.09 -28.57
CA ASP A 28 -24.24 -3.17 -28.24
C ASP A 28 -25.07 -4.45 -28.15
N SER A 29 -24.84 -5.33 -29.12
CA SER A 29 -25.48 -6.62 -29.26
C SER A 29 -25.04 -7.57 -28.14
N HIS A 30 -25.87 -7.70 -27.11
CA HIS A 30 -25.78 -8.77 -26.12
C HIS A 30 -26.19 -10.13 -26.70
N PRO A 31 -25.37 -11.20 -26.60
CA PRO A 31 -25.77 -12.54 -26.99
C PRO A 31 -26.51 -13.25 -25.84
N TYR A 32 -27.61 -12.71 -25.31
CA TYR A 32 -28.28 -13.31 -24.14
C TYR A 32 -29.82 -13.29 -24.14
N GLN A 33 -30.48 -12.94 -25.25
CA GLN A 33 -31.96 -12.93 -25.34
C GLN A 33 -32.55 -13.93 -26.35
N ARG A 34 -31.93 -15.10 -26.53
CA ARG A 34 -32.50 -16.18 -27.37
C ARG A 34 -32.77 -17.52 -26.67
N TYR A 35 -32.92 -17.51 -25.34
CA TYR A 35 -33.18 -18.73 -24.55
C TYR A 35 -34.33 -18.63 -23.54
N GLN A 36 -35.35 -17.82 -23.84
CA GLN A 36 -36.60 -17.83 -23.09
C GLN A 36 -37.77 -17.86 -24.09
N ASN A 37 -38.03 -19.04 -24.64
CA ASN A 37 -39.33 -19.54 -25.13
C ASN A 37 -39.08 -20.77 -26.01
N ASN A 38 -38.90 -21.91 -25.36
CA ASN A 38 -39.15 -23.28 -25.83
C ASN A 38 -38.36 -24.24 -24.94
N ASN A 39 -38.96 -24.72 -23.84
CA ASN A 39 -38.57 -25.98 -23.17
C ASN A 39 -39.55 -26.33 -22.04
N SER A 40 -40.80 -26.54 -22.38
CA SER A 40 -41.65 -27.49 -21.66
C SER A 40 -41.40 -28.87 -22.29
N GLY A 41 -40.49 -29.66 -21.71
CA GLY A 41 -40.27 -31.06 -22.09
C GLY A 41 -38.93 -31.41 -22.75
N ARG A 42 -37.82 -31.31 -22.01
CA ARG A 42 -36.62 -32.15 -22.21
C ARG A 42 -35.98 -32.41 -20.85
N ASN A 43 -36.28 -33.58 -20.28
CA ASN A 43 -35.56 -34.10 -19.11
C ASN A 43 -34.07 -34.19 -19.43
N SER A 44 -33.19 -33.76 -18.52
CA SER A 44 -31.74 -33.81 -18.75
C SER A 44 -31.30 -35.28 -18.79
N PHE A 45 -30.83 -35.76 -19.93
CA PHE A 45 -30.14 -37.04 -20.05
C PHE A 45 -28.74 -36.92 -19.44
N LEU A 46 -28.68 -36.80 -18.11
CA LEU A 46 -27.48 -37.16 -17.37
C LEU A 46 -27.48 -38.68 -17.23
N ASN A 47 -26.37 -39.32 -17.55
CA ASN A 47 -26.16 -40.72 -17.17
C ASN A 47 -26.00 -40.82 -15.64
N ASP A 48 -25.98 -42.04 -15.10
CA ASP A 48 -25.98 -42.22 -13.64
C ASP A 48 -24.67 -41.76 -12.98
N GLU A 49 -23.54 -41.84 -13.69
CA GLU A 49 -22.25 -41.30 -13.25
C GLU A 49 -22.29 -39.76 -13.16
N GLU A 50 -22.80 -39.09 -14.20
CA GLU A 50 -22.96 -37.64 -14.24
C GLU A 50 -23.95 -37.14 -13.16
N LYS A 51 -25.06 -37.87 -12.94
CA LYS A 51 -25.99 -37.55 -11.85
C LYS A 51 -25.30 -37.64 -10.49
N SER A 52 -24.55 -38.72 -10.27
CA SER A 52 -23.77 -38.91 -9.05
C SER A 52 -22.84 -37.72 -8.83
N LEU A 53 -22.02 -37.36 -9.83
CA LEU A 53 -21.09 -36.23 -9.75
C LEU A 53 -21.80 -34.89 -9.52
N VAL A 54 -22.91 -34.61 -10.20
CA VAL A 54 -23.61 -33.31 -10.06
C VAL A 54 -24.20 -33.16 -8.66
N TYR A 55 -24.90 -34.18 -8.16
CA TYR A 55 -25.69 -34.11 -6.93
C TYR A 55 -24.97 -34.64 -5.69
N GLN A 56 -23.74 -35.14 -5.82
CA GLN A 56 -22.93 -35.63 -4.71
C GLN A 56 -22.87 -34.61 -3.57
N GLY A 57 -23.36 -35.02 -2.39
CA GLY A 57 -23.32 -34.21 -1.18
C GLY A 57 -24.35 -33.07 -1.10
N LYS A 58 -25.33 -33.00 -2.02
CA LYS A 58 -26.42 -32.00 -1.98
C LYS A 58 -27.18 -32.05 -0.66
N ASP A 59 -27.56 -33.23 -0.20
CA ASP A 59 -28.46 -33.40 0.95
C ASP A 59 -27.81 -33.01 2.29
N GLU A 60 -26.49 -33.04 2.36
CA GLU A 60 -25.71 -32.64 3.54
C GLU A 60 -25.11 -31.22 3.40
N LEU A 61 -25.40 -30.51 2.30
CA LEU A 61 -24.70 -29.27 1.92
C LEU A 61 -24.68 -28.22 3.05
N PHE A 62 -25.83 -28.02 3.72
CA PHE A 62 -26.04 -27.07 4.83
C PHE A 62 -25.94 -27.72 6.24
N HIS A 63 -25.50 -28.99 6.32
CA HIS A 63 -25.56 -29.80 7.55
C HIS A 63 -24.19 -30.30 8.02
N LYS A 64 -23.17 -29.43 7.95
CA LYS A 64 -21.78 -29.74 8.32
C LYS A 64 -21.35 -29.06 9.62
N LYS A 65 -21.99 -29.44 10.73
CA LYS A 65 -21.67 -29.01 12.11
C LYS A 65 -21.23 -30.21 12.92
N LYS A 66 -20.16 -30.08 13.70
CA LYS A 66 -19.74 -31.07 14.70
C LYS A 66 -19.41 -30.39 16.03
N ASN A 67 -19.82 -31.00 17.14
CA ASN A 67 -19.64 -30.46 18.49
C ASN A 67 -18.49 -31.18 19.20
N PHE A 68 -17.74 -30.42 20.01
CA PHE A 68 -16.85 -31.01 21.00
C PHE A 68 -17.63 -31.45 22.24
N PRO A 69 -17.09 -32.40 23.03
CA PRO A 69 -17.62 -32.69 24.36
C PRO A 69 -17.55 -31.42 25.23
N ILE A 70 -18.50 -31.31 26.18
CA ILE A 70 -18.49 -30.21 27.14
C ILE A 70 -17.25 -30.36 28.03
N VAL A 71 -16.37 -29.36 27.98
CA VAL A 71 -15.19 -29.28 28.85
C VAL A 71 -15.57 -28.45 30.08
N THR A 72 -15.29 -28.98 31.29
CA THR A 72 -15.49 -28.24 32.53
C THR A 72 -14.52 -27.05 32.60
N SER A 73 -14.90 -25.97 33.27
CA SER A 73 -14.01 -24.84 33.50
C SER A 73 -12.68 -25.29 34.12
N LEU A 74 -11.62 -24.56 33.80
CA LEU A 74 -10.27 -24.80 34.28
C LEU A 74 -10.25 -24.90 35.82
N LYS A 75 -9.90 -26.09 36.34
CA LYS A 75 -9.78 -26.34 37.79
C LYS A 75 -8.48 -25.78 38.37
N ASP A 76 -7.40 -25.92 37.60
CA ASP A 76 -6.08 -25.40 37.94
C ASP A 76 -5.65 -24.35 36.91
N LYS A 77 -5.60 -23.10 37.34
CA LYS A 77 -5.23 -21.97 36.49
C LYS A 77 -3.76 -22.02 36.08
N SER A 78 -2.91 -22.74 36.82
CA SER A 78 -1.47 -22.84 36.58
C SER A 78 -1.17 -23.34 35.16
N LEU A 79 -2.03 -24.20 34.59
CA LEU A 79 -1.87 -24.75 33.24
C LEU A 79 -1.68 -23.68 32.17
N LEU A 80 -2.34 -22.53 32.31
CA LEU A 80 -2.32 -21.45 31.32
C LEU A 80 -1.44 -20.26 31.74
N LEU A 81 -0.65 -20.42 32.80
CA LEU A 81 0.37 -19.45 33.20
C LEU A 81 1.66 -19.64 32.40
N SER A 82 2.43 -18.56 32.25
CA SER A 82 3.61 -18.49 31.39
C SER A 82 4.69 -19.52 31.72
N ASP A 83 4.70 -19.97 32.98
CA ASP A 83 5.64 -20.98 33.48
C ASP A 83 5.34 -22.39 32.95
N ASN A 84 4.14 -22.63 32.40
CA ASN A 84 3.73 -23.92 31.85
C ASN A 84 3.49 -23.90 30.32
N LEU A 85 3.31 -22.71 29.72
CA LEU A 85 3.17 -22.57 28.27
C LEU A 85 4.52 -22.77 27.56
N PHE A 86 4.50 -23.44 26.40
CA PHE A 86 5.68 -23.68 25.56
C PHE A 86 6.87 -24.39 26.25
N LYS A 87 6.60 -25.24 27.25
CA LYS A 87 7.66 -25.99 27.96
C LYS A 87 7.98 -27.34 27.35
N THR A 88 7.00 -27.99 26.75
CA THR A 88 7.19 -29.29 26.09
C THR A 88 7.56 -29.13 24.63
N ASN A 89 8.25 -30.14 24.09
CA ASN A 89 8.51 -30.20 22.67
C ASN A 89 7.19 -30.30 21.89
N ARG A 90 7.22 -29.82 20.65
CA ARG A 90 6.15 -30.01 19.68
C ARG A 90 5.86 -31.51 19.57
N TRP A 91 4.58 -31.86 19.58
CA TRP A 91 4.11 -33.23 19.53
C TRP A 91 3.11 -33.36 18.38
N ASP A 92 2.97 -34.58 17.87
CA ASP A 92 2.04 -34.90 16.80
C ASP A 92 1.11 -36.03 17.25
N ILE A 93 -0.02 -36.18 16.56
CA ILE A 93 -0.95 -37.29 16.71
C ILE A 93 -0.93 -38.07 15.40
N GLU A 94 -0.58 -39.35 15.48
CA GLU A 94 -0.31 -40.17 14.29
C GLU A 94 -1.52 -40.27 13.35
N GLU A 95 -2.72 -40.40 13.89
CA GLU A 95 -3.96 -40.43 13.10
C GLU A 95 -4.17 -39.11 12.32
N LEU A 96 -3.81 -37.97 12.90
CA LEU A 96 -3.93 -36.66 12.24
C LEU A 96 -2.85 -36.48 11.17
N ILE A 97 -1.64 -36.98 11.39
CA ILE A 97 -0.57 -36.99 10.37
C ILE A 97 -1.03 -37.80 9.15
N GLN A 98 -1.59 -38.98 9.36
CA GLN A 98 -2.09 -39.84 8.27
C GLN A 98 -3.21 -39.15 7.49
N LEU A 99 -4.13 -38.45 8.19
CA LEU A 99 -5.17 -37.65 7.53
C LEU A 99 -4.60 -36.48 6.73
N LYS A 100 -3.57 -35.79 7.27
CA LYS A 100 -2.86 -34.70 6.58
C LYS A 100 -2.21 -35.22 5.29
N GLN A 101 -1.50 -36.34 5.36
CA GLN A 101 -0.86 -36.98 4.20
C GLN A 101 -1.89 -37.32 3.12
N LYS A 102 -2.96 -38.04 3.50
CA LYS A 102 -4.04 -38.43 2.56
C LYS A 102 -4.69 -37.23 1.86
N LEU A 103 -4.92 -36.14 2.59
CA LEU A 103 -5.46 -34.92 1.99
C LEU A 103 -4.45 -34.26 1.05
N ASN A 104 -3.18 -34.18 1.46
CA ASN A 104 -2.12 -33.55 0.68
C ASN A 104 -1.85 -34.33 -0.62
N ASP A 105 -1.90 -35.65 -0.61
CA ASP A 105 -1.83 -36.48 -1.83
C ASP A 105 -2.91 -36.08 -2.85
N THR A 106 -4.12 -35.82 -2.37
CA THR A 106 -5.23 -35.36 -3.21
C THR A 106 -5.00 -33.94 -3.72
N ARG A 107 -4.50 -33.03 -2.87
CA ARG A 107 -4.19 -31.63 -3.24
C ARG A 107 -3.05 -31.54 -4.26
N ASN A 108 -2.02 -32.37 -4.11
CA ASN A 108 -0.82 -32.37 -4.97
C ASN A 108 -1.14 -32.66 -6.44
N ARG A 109 -2.27 -33.31 -6.73
CA ARG A 109 -2.80 -33.50 -8.09
C ARG A 109 -3.16 -32.18 -8.80
N LEU A 110 -3.18 -31.05 -8.08
CA LEU A 110 -3.44 -29.71 -8.59
C LEU A 110 -2.17 -28.90 -8.86
N ASN A 111 -0.97 -29.39 -8.52
CA ASN A 111 0.26 -28.61 -8.55
C ASN A 111 0.60 -28.05 -9.94
N GLU A 112 0.39 -28.87 -10.98
CA GLU A 112 0.63 -28.52 -12.39
C GLU A 112 -0.49 -27.70 -13.02
N LYS A 113 -1.61 -27.52 -12.32
CA LYS A 113 -2.75 -26.76 -12.86
C LYS A 113 -2.56 -25.28 -12.62
N ASP A 114 -2.74 -24.48 -13.67
CA ASP A 114 -2.85 -23.03 -13.52
C ASP A 114 -4.03 -22.68 -12.59
N ILE A 115 -3.74 -21.93 -11.53
CA ILE A 115 -4.73 -21.60 -10.50
C ILE A 115 -5.90 -20.77 -11.03
N LYS A 116 -5.71 -19.93 -12.07
CA LYS A 116 -6.79 -19.13 -12.66
C LYS A 116 -7.74 -20.04 -13.46
N VAL A 117 -7.20 -20.93 -14.29
CA VAL A 117 -8.00 -21.91 -15.06
C VAL A 117 -8.77 -22.82 -14.11
N TRP A 118 -8.09 -23.37 -13.10
CA TRP A 118 -8.73 -24.22 -12.09
C TRP A 118 -9.83 -23.47 -11.30
N LYS A 119 -9.59 -22.19 -10.97
CA LYS A 119 -10.59 -21.34 -10.33
C LYS A 119 -11.80 -21.09 -11.24
N GLN A 120 -11.62 -20.94 -12.54
CA GLN A 120 -12.73 -20.77 -13.49
C GLN A 120 -13.59 -22.04 -13.55
N HIS A 121 -12.95 -23.22 -13.65
CA HIS A 121 -13.64 -24.52 -13.60
C HIS A 121 -14.44 -24.68 -12.31
N THR A 122 -13.76 -24.57 -11.16
CA THR A 122 -14.40 -24.73 -9.84
C THR A 122 -15.46 -23.68 -9.53
N SER A 123 -15.42 -22.50 -10.16
CA SER A 123 -16.49 -21.51 -10.06
C SER A 123 -17.75 -21.92 -10.82
N LYS A 124 -17.60 -22.65 -11.94
CA LYS A 124 -18.73 -23.20 -12.71
C LYS A 124 -19.34 -24.44 -12.06
N THR A 125 -18.54 -25.24 -11.34
CA THR A 125 -19.01 -26.45 -10.64
C THR A 125 -19.54 -26.18 -9.23
N ASN A 126 -19.42 -24.95 -8.72
CA ASN A 126 -19.83 -24.60 -7.37
C ASN A 126 -21.36 -24.63 -7.21
N MET A 127 -21.85 -25.46 -6.28
CA MET A 127 -23.27 -25.59 -5.96
C MET A 127 -23.88 -24.31 -5.35
N THR A 128 -23.05 -23.46 -4.72
CA THR A 128 -23.48 -22.19 -4.10
C THR A 128 -23.13 -20.97 -4.94
N GLY A 129 -22.62 -21.16 -6.17
CA GLY A 129 -22.03 -20.10 -7.00
C GLY A 129 -23.00 -18.98 -7.41
N ARG A 130 -24.31 -19.21 -7.32
CA ARG A 130 -25.36 -18.23 -7.68
C ARG A 130 -25.96 -17.46 -6.50
N ILE A 131 -25.64 -17.80 -5.25
CA ILE A 131 -26.24 -17.16 -4.06
C ILE A 131 -25.95 -15.65 -4.06
N VAL A 132 -24.67 -15.27 -4.09
CA VAL A 132 -24.27 -13.85 -4.08
C VAL A 132 -24.93 -13.07 -5.22
N TRP A 133 -24.92 -13.63 -6.44
CA TRP A 133 -25.51 -12.97 -7.59
C TRP A 133 -27.02 -12.76 -7.42
N SER A 134 -27.75 -13.78 -6.96
CA SER A 134 -29.20 -13.68 -6.72
C SER A 134 -29.53 -12.63 -5.66
N LEU A 135 -28.76 -12.57 -4.58
CA LEU A 135 -28.98 -11.60 -3.51
C LEU A 135 -28.66 -10.16 -3.95
N ARG A 136 -27.62 -9.95 -4.74
CA ARG A 136 -27.32 -8.62 -5.31
C ARG A 136 -28.41 -8.15 -6.27
N ASP A 137 -28.79 -9.01 -7.20
CA ASP A 137 -29.78 -8.70 -8.24
C ASP A 137 -31.17 -8.40 -7.66
N GLN A 138 -31.62 -9.22 -6.70
CA GLN A 138 -33.00 -9.18 -6.22
C GLN A 138 -33.19 -8.38 -4.93
N ASN A 139 -32.18 -8.32 -4.05
CA ASN A 139 -32.30 -7.68 -2.74
C ASN A 139 -31.40 -6.45 -2.57
N ARG A 140 -30.39 -6.28 -3.44
CA ARG A 140 -29.36 -5.24 -3.32
C ARG A 140 -28.75 -5.18 -1.91
N ILE A 141 -28.31 -6.33 -1.40
CA ILE A 141 -27.70 -6.43 -0.06
C ILE A 141 -26.36 -5.68 -0.05
N GLU A 142 -26.15 -4.88 1.00
CA GLU A 142 -24.92 -4.12 1.23
C GLU A 142 -23.72 -5.06 1.48
N MET A 143 -22.61 -4.81 0.78
CA MET A 143 -21.37 -5.59 0.83
C MET A 143 -21.60 -7.10 0.71
N CYS A 144 -22.56 -7.51 -0.12
CA CYS A 144 -22.94 -8.91 -0.31
C CYS A 144 -21.82 -9.68 -1.02
N THR A 145 -20.85 -10.22 -0.28
CA THR A 145 -19.73 -11.04 -0.78
C THR A 145 -19.89 -12.51 -0.37
N ASN A 146 -18.92 -13.36 -0.76
CA ASN A 146 -18.88 -14.74 -0.24
C ASN A 146 -18.69 -14.77 1.28
N ALA A 147 -17.96 -13.82 1.87
CA ALA A 147 -17.83 -13.73 3.34
C ALA A 147 -19.18 -13.36 3.98
N TRP A 148 -19.93 -12.44 3.38
CA TRP A 148 -21.26 -12.06 3.85
C TRP A 148 -22.20 -13.27 3.95
N ILE A 149 -22.28 -14.09 2.89
CA ILE A 149 -23.19 -15.26 2.88
C ILE A 149 -22.74 -16.37 3.85
N LYS A 150 -21.44 -16.50 4.14
CA LYS A 150 -20.93 -17.40 5.20
C LYS A 150 -21.42 -16.97 6.56
N MET A 151 -21.30 -15.68 6.88
CA MET A 151 -21.76 -15.16 8.17
C MET A 151 -23.28 -15.24 8.31
N ALA A 152 -24.03 -14.96 7.25
CA ALA A 152 -25.49 -15.13 7.25
C ALA A 152 -25.90 -16.60 7.52
N GLU A 153 -25.19 -17.55 6.91
CA GLU A 153 -25.40 -18.98 7.14
C GLU A 153 -25.05 -19.38 8.59
N ILE A 154 -23.95 -18.86 9.14
CA ILE A 154 -23.57 -19.05 10.55
C ILE A 154 -24.69 -18.55 11.48
N PHE A 155 -25.18 -17.32 11.26
CA PHE A 155 -26.29 -16.80 12.06
C PHE A 155 -27.56 -17.65 11.95
N SER A 156 -27.88 -18.17 10.76
CA SER A 156 -29.03 -19.07 10.57
C SER A 156 -28.93 -20.35 11.40
N LYS A 157 -27.70 -20.83 11.67
CA LYS A 157 -27.45 -22.07 12.40
C LYS A 157 -27.26 -21.87 13.90
N TYR A 158 -26.81 -20.68 14.30
CA TYR A 158 -26.48 -20.33 15.68
C TYR A 158 -27.23 -19.07 16.13
N GLU A 159 -28.54 -19.20 16.33
CA GLU A 159 -29.41 -18.07 16.72
C GLU A 159 -29.01 -17.38 18.03
N ASN A 160 -28.24 -18.06 18.89
CA ASN A 160 -27.79 -17.52 20.17
C ASN A 160 -26.52 -16.64 20.06
N LEU A 161 -25.94 -16.47 18.87
CA LEU A 161 -24.81 -15.53 18.67
C LEU A 161 -25.22 -14.07 18.90
N ILE A 162 -26.51 -13.76 18.69
CA ILE A 162 -27.10 -12.49 19.11
C ILE A 162 -27.92 -12.75 20.38
N PRO A 163 -27.65 -12.02 21.48
CA PRO A 163 -28.42 -12.13 22.72
C PRO A 163 -29.92 -11.98 22.45
N ARG A 164 -30.74 -12.82 23.09
CA ARG A 164 -32.19 -12.84 22.84
C ARG A 164 -32.91 -11.61 23.39
N ASP A 165 -32.44 -11.15 24.55
CA ASP A 165 -32.97 -10.04 25.33
C ASP A 165 -31.77 -9.25 25.87
N LEU A 166 -31.67 -7.98 25.47
CA LEU A 166 -30.79 -7.00 26.09
C LEU A 166 -31.65 -6.02 26.88
N PRO A 167 -31.20 -5.56 28.05
CA PRO A 167 -31.86 -4.46 28.76
C PRO A 167 -32.05 -3.24 27.85
N GLU A 168 -33.16 -2.50 28.01
CA GLU A 168 -33.47 -1.33 27.16
C GLU A 168 -32.39 -0.24 27.17
N ASP A 169 -31.56 -0.20 28.21
CA ASP A 169 -30.47 0.74 28.39
C ASP A 169 -29.10 0.22 27.88
N GLN A 170 -29.05 -0.97 27.28
CA GLN A 170 -27.83 -1.58 26.75
C GLN A 170 -27.84 -1.71 25.22
N SER A 171 -26.77 -1.23 24.60
CA SER A 171 -26.51 -1.44 23.18
C SER A 171 -25.98 -2.86 22.93
N PHE A 172 -26.40 -3.47 21.81
CA PHE A 172 -25.72 -4.64 21.29
C PHE A 172 -24.33 -4.20 20.83
N ARG A 173 -23.29 -4.90 21.25
CA ARG A 173 -21.90 -4.54 20.98
C ARG A 173 -21.13 -5.68 20.35
N THR A 174 -20.46 -5.42 19.24
CA THR A 174 -19.67 -6.43 18.53
C THR A 174 -18.27 -5.92 18.18
N THR A 175 -17.34 -6.85 17.99
CA THR A 175 -16.00 -6.54 17.50
C THR A 175 -15.65 -7.52 16.39
N HIS A 176 -15.11 -7.00 15.30
CA HIS A 176 -14.79 -7.79 14.11
C HIS A 176 -13.29 -7.61 13.84
N VAL A 177 -12.50 -8.64 14.10
CA VAL A 177 -11.04 -8.63 13.94
C VAL A 177 -10.66 -9.27 12.60
N CYS A 178 -9.60 -8.75 11.98
CA CYS A 178 -9.17 -9.11 10.63
C CYS A 178 -10.32 -9.08 9.60
N GLU A 179 -11.17 -8.05 9.71
CA GLU A 179 -12.50 -8.02 9.08
C GLU A 179 -12.55 -7.41 7.68
N ALA A 180 -11.49 -6.71 7.23
CA ALA A 180 -11.52 -5.99 5.96
C ALA A 180 -12.01 -6.90 4.80
N PRO A 181 -12.98 -6.46 3.98
CA PRO A 181 -13.46 -5.08 3.86
C PRO A 181 -14.68 -4.72 4.73
N GLY A 182 -15.25 -5.64 5.54
CA GLY A 182 -16.46 -5.37 6.36
C GLY A 182 -17.69 -6.23 6.04
N ALA A 183 -17.50 -7.39 5.42
CA ALA A 183 -18.60 -8.25 4.98
C ALA A 183 -19.36 -8.92 6.15
N PHE A 184 -18.68 -9.37 7.21
CA PHE A 184 -19.35 -9.92 8.39
C PHE A 184 -20.04 -8.81 9.19
N ILE A 185 -19.49 -7.59 9.22
CA ILE A 185 -20.16 -6.42 9.82
C ILE A 185 -21.51 -6.20 9.13
N CYS A 186 -21.54 -6.12 7.79
CA CYS A 186 -22.78 -5.91 7.04
C CYS A 186 -23.76 -7.08 7.19
N ALA A 187 -23.28 -8.33 7.26
CA ALA A 187 -24.13 -9.49 7.54
C ALA A 187 -24.72 -9.47 8.95
N THR A 188 -23.93 -9.02 9.94
CA THR A 188 -24.37 -8.85 11.33
C THR A 188 -25.45 -7.77 11.42
N ASN A 189 -25.26 -6.64 10.74
CA ASN A 189 -26.27 -5.58 10.65
C ASN A 189 -27.59 -6.10 10.07
N PHE A 190 -27.51 -6.81 8.94
CA PHE A 190 -28.67 -7.39 8.27
C PHE A 190 -29.43 -8.34 9.22
N TYR A 191 -28.72 -9.30 9.81
CA TYR A 191 -29.34 -10.34 10.63
C TYR A 191 -29.89 -9.76 11.94
N TYR A 192 -29.19 -8.81 12.56
CA TYR A 192 -29.66 -8.08 13.73
C TYR A 192 -30.99 -7.38 13.42
N ASN A 193 -31.05 -6.53 12.39
CA ASN A 193 -32.28 -5.81 12.04
C ASN A 193 -33.44 -6.74 11.70
N GLN A 194 -33.20 -7.78 10.90
CA GLN A 194 -34.22 -8.73 10.51
C GLN A 194 -34.85 -9.46 11.71
N ARG A 195 -34.06 -9.78 12.74
CA ARG A 195 -34.56 -10.41 13.96
C ARG A 195 -35.50 -9.50 14.75
N PHE A 196 -35.19 -8.20 14.85
CA PHE A 196 -36.00 -7.24 15.60
C PHE A 196 -37.30 -6.87 14.88
N GLU A 197 -37.28 -6.73 13.56
CA GLU A 197 -38.49 -6.45 12.75
C GLU A 197 -39.55 -7.54 12.94
N ARG A 198 -39.16 -8.82 12.96
CA ARG A 198 -40.09 -9.95 13.17
C ARG A 198 -40.73 -9.97 14.55
N LYS A 199 -40.10 -9.35 15.55
CA LYS A 199 -40.65 -9.25 16.90
C LYS A 199 -41.52 -8.00 17.11
N GLY A 200 -41.74 -7.17 16.08
CA GLY A 200 -42.60 -5.99 16.16
C GLY A 200 -42.01 -4.81 16.94
N PHE A 201 -40.70 -4.82 17.24
CA PHE A 201 -40.04 -3.73 17.96
C PHE A 201 -39.85 -2.49 17.05
N ARG A 202 -40.01 -1.30 17.64
CA ARG A 202 -39.86 -0.02 16.92
C ARG A 202 -38.40 0.31 16.64
N SER A 203 -38.15 0.97 15.51
CA SER A 203 -36.81 1.38 15.07
C SER A 203 -36.02 2.22 16.07
N SER A 204 -36.70 2.98 16.93
CA SER A 204 -36.11 3.90 17.90
C SER A 204 -35.47 3.22 19.12
N GLN A 205 -35.59 1.90 19.27
CA GLN A 205 -34.95 1.10 20.33
C GLN A 205 -33.69 0.36 19.85
N ARG A 206 -33.26 0.58 18.59
CA ARG A 206 -32.10 -0.10 18.00
C ARG A 206 -30.82 0.63 18.37
N GLN A 207 -30.02 0.06 19.28
CA GLN A 207 -28.63 0.50 19.50
C GLN A 207 -27.68 -0.66 19.25
N TRP A 208 -26.98 -0.61 18.12
CA TRP A 208 -25.88 -1.50 17.82
C TRP A 208 -24.60 -0.68 17.64
N GLU A 209 -23.57 -1.03 18.39
CA GLU A 209 -22.23 -0.49 18.26
C GLU A 209 -21.29 -1.60 17.81
N TRP A 210 -20.39 -1.27 16.89
CA TRP A 210 -19.40 -2.20 16.41
C TRP A 210 -18.04 -1.51 16.31
N THR A 211 -16.98 -2.31 16.42
CA THR A 211 -15.61 -1.88 16.16
C THR A 211 -14.96 -2.87 15.20
N GLY A 212 -14.39 -2.37 14.11
CA GLY A 212 -13.59 -3.14 13.17
C GLY A 212 -12.10 -3.03 13.50
N LEU A 213 -11.36 -4.13 13.40
CA LEU A 213 -9.90 -4.14 13.42
C LEU A 213 -9.42 -4.96 12.21
N SER A 214 -8.46 -4.43 11.46
CA SER A 214 -7.77 -5.13 10.38
C SER A 214 -6.48 -4.37 10.08
N LEU A 215 -5.56 -4.96 9.30
CA LEU A 215 -4.45 -4.19 8.73
C LEU A 215 -4.99 -2.94 8.05
N ASN A 216 -4.38 -1.80 8.37
CA ASN A 216 -4.77 -0.49 7.84
C ASN A 216 -4.35 -0.35 6.37
N PRO A 217 -5.30 -0.30 5.41
CA PRO A 217 -4.98 -0.19 3.98
C PRO A 217 -4.27 1.11 3.60
N TYR A 218 -4.22 2.07 4.53
CA TYR A 218 -3.61 3.38 4.35
C TYR A 218 -2.25 3.51 5.05
N TYR A 219 -1.84 2.52 5.85
CA TYR A 219 -0.54 2.55 6.53
C TYR A 219 0.58 2.08 5.61
N GLU A 220 1.51 2.98 5.34
CA GLU A 220 2.58 2.81 4.36
C GLU A 220 3.55 1.67 4.72
N GLY A 221 3.69 1.36 6.01
CA GLY A 221 4.50 0.24 6.50
C GLY A 221 3.80 -1.11 6.43
N ASN A 222 2.53 -1.15 6.03
CA ASN A 222 1.87 -2.42 5.75
C ASN A 222 2.23 -2.86 4.34
N ASP A 223 2.63 -4.12 4.28
CA ASP A 223 2.78 -4.83 3.04
C ASP A 223 1.42 -4.96 2.33
N GLN A 224 1.36 -4.57 1.05
CA GLN A 224 0.10 -4.56 0.34
C GLN A 224 -0.47 -5.97 0.16
N GLU A 225 0.31 -7.03 -0.13
CA GLU A 225 -0.29 -8.36 -0.39
C GLU A 225 -0.91 -9.00 0.86
N ALA A 226 -0.51 -8.56 2.06
CA ALA A 226 -1.19 -8.92 3.30
C ALA A 226 -2.55 -8.21 3.48
N MET A 227 -2.79 -7.10 2.77
CA MET A 227 -3.99 -6.26 2.92
C MET A 227 -5.08 -6.55 1.89
N VAL A 228 -6.32 -6.20 2.25
CA VAL A 228 -7.46 -6.18 1.33
C VAL A 228 -7.58 -4.80 0.68
N ASP A 229 -7.61 -4.74 -0.65
CA ASP A 229 -7.67 -3.47 -1.41
C ASP A 229 -9.02 -2.75 -1.35
N ASP A 230 -10.09 -3.49 -1.09
CA ASP A 230 -11.45 -2.94 -1.10
C ASP A 230 -11.73 -2.16 0.19
N ASP A 231 -11.56 -0.85 0.13
CA ASP A 231 -11.65 0.05 1.27
C ASP A 231 -12.97 0.86 1.30
N ARG A 232 -13.90 0.59 0.37
CA ARG A 232 -15.12 1.40 0.20
C ARG A 232 -16.05 1.43 1.40
N PHE A 233 -16.10 0.34 2.17
CA PHE A 233 -16.87 0.32 3.41
C PHE A 233 -16.08 0.96 4.55
N ILE A 234 -14.76 0.75 4.58
CA ILE A 234 -13.85 1.29 5.61
C ILE A 234 -13.88 2.83 5.60
N ILE A 235 -13.79 3.42 4.42
CA ILE A 235 -13.70 4.88 4.20
C ILE A 235 -14.94 5.63 4.73
N GLU A 236 -16.13 5.06 4.51
CA GLU A 236 -17.43 5.60 4.91
C GLU A 236 -17.72 5.37 6.40
N THR A 237 -16.95 4.51 7.06
CA THR A 237 -17.15 4.11 8.46
C THR A 237 -15.87 4.27 9.30
N LEU A 238 -14.93 5.10 8.86
CA LEU A 238 -13.56 5.16 9.38
C LEU A 238 -13.48 5.40 10.89
N ASP A 239 -14.44 6.13 11.47
CA ASP A 239 -14.56 6.39 12.91
C ASP A 239 -14.82 5.12 13.75
N ARG A 240 -15.39 4.08 13.14
CA ARG A 240 -15.67 2.77 13.74
C ARG A 240 -14.53 1.76 13.59
N TRP A 241 -13.52 2.07 12.77
CA TRP A 241 -12.32 1.24 12.63
C TRP A 241 -11.26 1.64 13.65
N TYR A 242 -10.61 0.62 14.23
CA TYR A 242 -9.50 0.77 15.15
C TYR A 242 -8.27 0.07 14.57
N PHE A 243 -7.29 0.88 14.15
CA PHE A 243 -6.06 0.41 13.51
C PHE A 243 -4.87 0.27 14.49
N GLY A 244 -5.14 0.07 15.78
CA GLY A 244 -4.06 -0.04 16.77
C GLY A 244 -3.52 1.30 17.25
N ILE A 245 -2.62 1.25 18.24
CA ILE A 245 -1.96 2.44 18.78
C ILE A 245 -0.86 2.97 17.86
N ASP A 246 -0.35 2.11 16.98
CA ASP A 246 0.67 2.41 15.97
C ASP A 246 0.08 2.70 14.60
N ASN A 247 -1.24 2.62 14.47
CA ASN A 247 -2.02 2.78 13.25
C ASN A 247 -1.78 1.71 12.17
N SER A 248 -1.05 0.61 12.46
CA SER A 248 -0.77 -0.47 11.49
C SER A 248 -1.96 -1.42 11.32
N GLY A 249 -2.77 -1.59 12.36
CA GLY A 249 -3.86 -2.57 12.41
C GLY A 249 -3.38 -4.01 12.60
N ASN A 250 -2.09 -4.21 12.88
CA ASN A 250 -1.52 -5.53 13.08
C ASN A 250 -1.96 -6.14 14.41
N ILE A 251 -2.75 -7.20 14.35
CA ILE A 251 -3.24 -7.93 15.54
C ILE A 251 -2.13 -8.73 16.24
N LEU A 252 -1.04 -9.07 15.54
CA LEU A 252 0.12 -9.74 16.13
C LEU A 252 0.94 -8.81 17.04
N ASP A 253 0.61 -7.51 17.10
CA ASP A 253 1.13 -6.61 18.11
C ASP A 253 0.21 -6.58 19.34
N LYS A 254 0.70 -7.14 20.45
CA LYS A 254 0.00 -7.14 21.74
C LYS A 254 -0.45 -5.76 22.21
N ASN A 255 0.26 -4.69 21.85
CA ASN A 255 -0.14 -3.33 22.24
C ASN A 255 -1.39 -2.86 21.49
N ASN A 256 -1.54 -3.30 20.23
CA ASN A 256 -2.74 -3.03 19.46
C ASN A 256 -3.96 -3.75 20.06
N ILE A 257 -3.79 -5.02 20.45
CA ILE A 257 -4.81 -5.78 21.19
C ILE A 257 -5.19 -5.06 22.50
N LYS A 258 -4.21 -4.67 23.33
CA LYS A 258 -4.48 -3.96 24.60
C LYS A 258 -5.24 -2.66 24.39
N GLY A 259 -4.87 -1.88 23.37
CA GLY A 259 -5.56 -0.63 23.04
C GLY A 259 -7.00 -0.87 22.54
N LEU A 260 -7.24 -1.96 21.80
CA LEU A 260 -8.61 -2.37 21.42
C LEU A 260 -9.44 -2.72 22.66
N TRP A 261 -8.90 -3.51 23.59
CA TRP A 261 -9.59 -3.83 24.85
C TRP A 261 -9.96 -2.57 25.63
N LYS A 262 -9.04 -1.62 25.73
CA LYS A 262 -9.30 -0.32 26.36
C LYS A 262 -10.42 0.44 25.63
N ARG A 263 -10.44 0.44 24.30
CA ARG A 263 -11.48 1.10 23.49
C ARG A 263 -12.86 0.50 23.74
N VAL A 264 -13.01 -0.82 23.61
CA VAL A 264 -14.33 -1.47 23.72
C VAL A 264 -14.86 -1.55 25.17
N ARG A 265 -13.98 -1.33 26.15
CA ARG A 265 -14.31 -1.23 27.59
C ARG A 265 -14.27 0.20 28.12
N SER A 266 -14.16 1.22 27.26
CA SER A 266 -14.01 2.62 27.68
C SER A 266 -15.29 3.23 28.26
N ASP A 267 -16.45 2.78 27.80
CA ASP A 267 -17.74 3.16 28.39
C ASP A 267 -17.86 2.54 29.80
N PRO A 268 -18.09 3.34 30.86
CA PRO A 268 -18.27 2.84 32.22
C PRO A 268 -19.41 1.82 32.37
N LYS A 269 -20.39 1.84 31.47
CA LYS A 269 -21.47 0.83 31.40
C LYS A 269 -21.08 -0.42 30.61
N SER A 270 -19.89 -0.45 30.00
CA SER A 270 -19.38 -1.56 29.21
C SER A 270 -18.65 -2.60 30.04
N ILE A 271 -19.21 -3.81 30.07
CA ILE A 271 -18.53 -5.00 30.61
C ILE A 271 -17.79 -5.81 29.52
N GLY A 272 -17.71 -5.28 28.28
CA GLY A 272 -17.16 -5.94 27.10
C GLY A 272 -18.16 -6.05 25.94
N VAL A 273 -17.82 -6.85 24.94
CA VAL A 273 -18.64 -7.07 23.74
C VAL A 273 -19.36 -8.42 23.75
N HIS A 274 -20.46 -8.52 23.03
CA HIS A 274 -21.34 -9.71 23.02
C HIS A 274 -20.93 -10.73 21.95
N LEU A 275 -20.35 -10.26 20.85
CA LEU A 275 -19.88 -11.10 19.76
C LEU A 275 -18.53 -10.58 19.28
N VAL A 276 -17.56 -11.49 19.17
CA VAL A 276 -16.34 -11.26 18.42
C VAL A 276 -16.32 -12.16 17.20
N THR A 277 -15.96 -11.62 16.04
CA THR A 277 -15.70 -12.43 14.84
C THR A 277 -14.26 -12.25 14.39
N GLY A 278 -13.59 -13.33 14.00
CA GLY A 278 -12.29 -13.31 13.32
C GLY A 278 -12.40 -14.04 11.98
N ASP A 279 -12.12 -13.34 10.88
CA ASP A 279 -12.10 -13.92 9.52
C ASP A 279 -10.71 -13.81 8.86
N GLY A 280 -9.68 -13.60 9.68
CA GLY A 280 -8.29 -13.43 9.25
C GLY A 280 -7.74 -14.63 8.50
N SER A 281 -6.90 -14.34 7.50
CA SER A 281 -6.11 -15.32 6.76
C SER A 281 -5.02 -14.57 6.01
N VAL A 282 -3.91 -15.24 5.73
CA VAL A 282 -2.88 -14.77 4.78
C VAL A 282 -2.97 -15.54 3.46
N ASP A 283 -2.25 -15.10 2.42
CA ASP A 283 -2.17 -15.86 1.18
C ASP A 283 -1.29 -17.10 1.36
N THR A 284 -1.93 -18.26 1.50
CA THR A 284 -1.25 -19.56 1.61
C THR A 284 -1.18 -20.27 0.25
N SER A 285 -1.35 -19.54 -0.86
CA SER A 285 -1.41 -20.18 -2.18
C SER A 285 -0.07 -20.82 -2.57
N ALA A 286 1.06 -20.25 -2.18
CA ALA A 286 2.38 -20.84 -2.42
C ALA A 286 2.64 -22.12 -1.59
N ASP A 287 1.93 -22.31 -0.47
CA ASP A 287 2.14 -23.44 0.45
C ASP A 287 0.78 -24.01 0.94
N PRO A 288 -0.06 -24.53 0.02
CA PRO A 288 -1.44 -24.88 0.35
C PRO A 288 -1.57 -26.05 1.33
N ASN A 289 -0.55 -26.90 1.40
CA ASN A 289 -0.49 -28.06 2.30
C ASN A 289 -0.17 -27.65 3.75
N GLU A 290 0.50 -26.52 3.96
CA GLU A 290 0.89 -25.99 5.27
C GLU A 290 0.02 -24.81 5.72
N GLN A 291 -1.12 -24.60 5.05
CA GLN A 291 -2.05 -23.50 5.34
C GLN A 291 -2.40 -23.39 6.83
N GLU A 292 -2.66 -24.51 7.50
CA GLU A 292 -3.02 -24.54 8.92
C GLU A 292 -1.91 -23.99 9.81
N SER A 293 -0.68 -24.43 9.57
CA SER A 293 0.48 -23.97 10.33
C SER A 293 0.72 -22.48 10.05
N ILE A 294 0.74 -22.05 8.79
CA ILE A 294 1.06 -20.66 8.40
C ILE A 294 0.16 -19.61 9.09
N VAL A 295 -1.09 -19.94 9.39
CA VAL A 295 -2.05 -19.01 10.01
C VAL A 295 -2.21 -19.19 11.54
N SER A 296 -1.46 -20.11 12.15
CA SER A 296 -1.68 -20.51 13.55
C SER A 296 -1.51 -19.35 14.53
N GLU A 297 -0.49 -18.52 14.32
CA GLU A 297 -0.19 -17.33 15.11
C GLU A 297 -1.28 -16.26 14.95
N LEU A 298 -1.82 -16.12 13.73
CA LEU A 298 -2.92 -15.18 13.46
C LEU A 298 -4.20 -15.60 14.18
N HIS A 299 -4.61 -16.87 14.06
CA HIS A 299 -5.79 -17.38 14.76
C HIS A 299 -5.63 -17.32 16.27
N TYR A 300 -4.44 -17.58 16.79
CA TYR A 300 -4.14 -17.41 18.21
C TYR A 300 -4.34 -15.95 18.64
N ALA A 301 -3.77 -15.00 17.92
CA ALA A 301 -3.94 -13.57 18.21
C ALA A 301 -5.41 -13.13 18.15
N GLU A 302 -6.18 -13.58 17.14
CA GLU A 302 -7.62 -13.33 17.04
C GLU A 302 -8.39 -13.88 18.25
N ALA A 303 -8.08 -15.13 18.66
CA ALA A 303 -8.70 -15.77 19.81
C ALA A 303 -8.35 -15.06 21.13
N ILE A 304 -7.08 -14.74 21.39
CA ILE A 304 -6.68 -14.03 22.61
C ILE A 304 -7.28 -12.63 22.64
N CYS A 305 -7.28 -11.92 21.51
CA CYS A 305 -7.97 -10.65 21.36
C CYS A 305 -9.46 -10.77 21.73
N ALA A 306 -10.14 -11.81 21.25
CA ALA A 306 -11.53 -12.08 21.59
C ALA A 306 -11.75 -12.34 23.09
N LEU A 307 -10.92 -13.19 23.72
CA LEU A 307 -11.03 -13.52 25.16
C LEU A 307 -10.94 -12.27 26.04
N GLY A 308 -10.09 -11.31 25.70
CA GLY A 308 -9.98 -10.04 26.44
C GLY A 308 -11.05 -9.00 26.10
N ALA A 309 -11.72 -9.11 24.93
CA ALA A 309 -12.78 -8.18 24.52
C ALA A 309 -14.19 -8.61 25.00
N LEU A 310 -14.45 -9.92 25.07
CA LEU A 310 -15.78 -10.47 25.35
C LEU A 310 -16.29 -10.16 26.77
N ALA A 311 -17.60 -9.92 26.86
CA ALA A 311 -18.36 -9.96 28.10
C ALA A 311 -18.78 -11.40 28.43
N LYS A 312 -19.08 -11.68 29.71
CA LYS A 312 -19.64 -12.98 30.11
C LYS A 312 -20.88 -13.31 29.28
N ASN A 313 -21.02 -14.59 28.92
CA ASN A 313 -22.01 -15.14 27.99
C ASN A 313 -21.87 -14.69 26.52
N GLY A 314 -20.84 -13.90 26.17
CA GLY A 314 -20.55 -13.56 24.79
C GLY A 314 -20.15 -14.77 23.93
N SER A 315 -20.04 -14.57 22.62
CA SER A 315 -19.70 -15.63 21.65
C SER A 315 -18.55 -15.22 20.74
N LEU A 316 -17.83 -16.22 20.24
CA LEU A 316 -16.75 -16.08 19.26
C LEU A 316 -17.08 -16.89 18.01
N VAL A 317 -16.94 -16.26 16.85
CA VAL A 317 -16.88 -16.92 15.55
C VAL A 317 -15.48 -16.74 14.99
N LEU A 318 -14.70 -17.80 14.94
CA LEU A 318 -13.30 -17.74 14.49
C LEU A 318 -13.14 -18.63 13.25
N LYS A 319 -12.68 -18.04 12.15
CA LYS A 319 -12.25 -18.81 10.98
C LYS A 319 -11.09 -19.71 11.37
N MET A 320 -11.12 -20.94 10.88
CA MET A 320 -10.02 -21.88 10.97
C MET A 320 -9.90 -22.67 9.66
N PHE A 321 -8.91 -23.56 9.58
CA PHE A 321 -8.76 -24.45 8.43
C PHE A 321 -8.86 -25.91 8.87
N ASN A 322 -7.82 -26.68 8.55
CA ASN A 322 -7.66 -28.05 8.98
C ASN A 322 -7.37 -28.10 10.50
N LEU A 323 -7.38 -29.30 11.07
CA LEU A 323 -7.30 -29.55 12.52
C LEU A 323 -6.20 -30.57 12.87
N PHE A 324 -5.06 -30.51 12.18
CA PHE A 324 -3.98 -31.48 12.30
C PHE A 324 -2.86 -31.04 13.25
N GLU A 325 -2.62 -29.72 13.33
CA GLU A 325 -1.45 -29.15 13.99
C GLU A 325 -1.67 -28.99 15.50
N CYS A 326 -0.61 -29.20 16.29
CA CYS A 326 -0.69 -29.13 17.74
C CYS A 326 -1.12 -27.75 18.25
N GLU A 327 -0.76 -26.69 17.52
CA GLU A 327 -1.11 -25.30 17.78
C GLU A 327 -2.64 -25.10 17.72
N THR A 328 -3.28 -25.63 16.67
CA THR A 328 -4.73 -25.61 16.50
C THR A 328 -5.43 -26.40 17.60
N ILE A 329 -4.90 -27.59 17.93
CA ILE A 329 -5.45 -28.46 18.97
C ILE A 329 -5.42 -27.76 20.33
N CYS A 330 -4.27 -27.18 20.69
CA CYS A 330 -4.10 -26.44 21.94
C CYS A 330 -5.06 -25.23 22.00
N LEU A 331 -5.16 -24.46 20.91
CA LEU A 331 -6.05 -23.31 20.84
C LEU A 331 -7.52 -23.70 21.03
N LEU A 332 -7.98 -24.75 20.35
CA LEU A 332 -9.34 -25.27 20.52
C LEU A 332 -9.62 -25.74 21.94
N TYR A 333 -8.66 -26.38 22.59
CA TYR A 333 -8.82 -26.79 23.98
C TYR A 333 -8.91 -25.58 24.92
N ILE A 334 -8.09 -24.55 24.71
CA ILE A 334 -8.18 -23.27 25.45
C ILE A 334 -9.57 -22.64 25.26
N LEU A 335 -10.10 -22.61 24.04
CA LEU A 335 -11.46 -22.14 23.79
C LEU A 335 -12.51 -23.01 24.51
N ALA A 336 -12.38 -24.33 24.49
CA ALA A 336 -13.32 -25.22 25.17
C ALA A 336 -13.35 -24.99 26.70
N LEU A 337 -12.21 -24.65 27.31
CA LEU A 337 -12.11 -24.30 28.73
C LEU A 337 -12.87 -23.01 29.06
N HIS A 338 -12.91 -22.04 28.14
CA HIS A 338 -13.47 -20.70 28.37
C HIS A 338 -14.90 -20.50 27.83
N PHE A 339 -15.47 -21.45 27.07
CA PHE A 339 -16.81 -21.35 26.50
C PHE A 339 -17.71 -22.55 26.81
N LYS A 340 -19.00 -22.30 27.05
CA LYS A 340 -20.00 -23.34 27.37
C LYS A 340 -20.13 -24.42 26.28
N GLU A 341 -20.10 -24.01 25.02
CA GLU A 341 -20.16 -24.88 23.85
C GLU A 341 -19.05 -24.50 22.87
N LEU A 342 -18.38 -25.50 22.30
CA LEU A 342 -17.46 -25.35 21.19
C LEU A 342 -17.85 -26.31 20.07
N SER A 343 -17.87 -25.81 18.84
CA SER A 343 -18.22 -26.58 17.66
C SER A 343 -17.44 -26.13 16.43
N ILE A 344 -17.26 -27.04 15.47
CA ILE A 344 -16.69 -26.74 14.16
C ILE A 344 -17.82 -26.77 13.13
N PHE A 345 -17.88 -25.73 12.31
CA PHE A 345 -18.88 -25.57 11.26
C PHE A 345 -18.24 -25.24 9.92
N LYS A 346 -18.67 -25.91 8.85
CA LYS A 346 -18.32 -25.55 7.48
C LYS A 346 -19.58 -25.04 6.76
N PRO A 347 -19.75 -23.72 6.59
CA PRO A 347 -20.83 -23.18 5.76
C PRO A 347 -20.80 -23.78 4.35
N ALA A 348 -21.96 -24.08 3.77
CA ALA A 348 -22.16 -24.45 2.36
C ALA A 348 -21.59 -23.40 1.40
N SER A 349 -21.72 -22.14 1.80
CA SER A 349 -21.20 -20.95 1.12
C SER A 349 -19.67 -20.81 1.15
N SER A 350 -18.98 -21.57 2.01
CA SER A 350 -17.54 -21.78 1.90
C SER A 350 -17.23 -22.83 0.82
N ARG A 351 -16.19 -22.59 0.02
CA ARG A 351 -15.90 -23.45 -1.14
C ARG A 351 -15.63 -24.88 -0.67
N ALA A 352 -16.42 -25.85 -1.15
CA ALA A 352 -16.34 -27.23 -0.68
C ALA A 352 -14.90 -27.84 -0.66
N PRO A 353 -14.02 -27.59 -1.66
CA PRO A 353 -12.68 -28.16 -1.68
C PRO A 353 -11.64 -27.44 -0.80
N ASN A 354 -11.97 -26.30 -0.20
CA ASN A 354 -11.05 -25.58 0.68
C ASN A 354 -11.07 -26.17 2.11
N GLY A 355 -9.99 -25.94 2.86
CA GLY A 355 -9.90 -26.35 4.26
C GLY A 355 -10.69 -25.45 5.22
N GLU A 356 -11.29 -24.36 4.72
CA GLU A 356 -11.90 -23.32 5.55
C GLU A 356 -13.11 -23.85 6.33
N THR A 357 -13.01 -23.76 7.65
CA THR A 357 -14.04 -24.08 8.65
C THR A 357 -14.13 -22.93 9.66
N TYR A 358 -15.09 -22.99 10.58
CA TYR A 358 -15.26 -21.99 11.63
C TYR A 358 -15.42 -22.67 12.99
N ALA A 359 -14.60 -22.27 13.95
CA ALA A 359 -14.82 -22.55 15.37
C ALA A 359 -15.89 -21.59 15.90
N ILE A 360 -17.00 -22.14 16.39
CA ILE A 360 -18.10 -21.39 16.99
C ILE A 360 -18.11 -21.71 18.48
N ALA A 361 -17.70 -20.73 19.27
CA ALA A 361 -17.62 -20.84 20.73
C ALA A 361 -18.69 -19.95 21.37
N VAL A 362 -19.60 -20.55 22.14
CA VAL A 362 -20.79 -19.87 22.66
C VAL A 362 -20.78 -19.89 24.18
N GLY A 363 -21.14 -18.74 24.78
CA GLY A 363 -21.29 -18.61 26.22
C GLY A 363 -19.95 -18.50 26.95
N PHE A 364 -19.22 -17.41 26.69
CA PHE A 364 -17.96 -17.11 27.36
C PHE A 364 -18.10 -17.10 28.89
N ARG A 365 -17.27 -17.87 29.58
CA ARG A 365 -17.29 -18.01 31.04
C ARG A 365 -16.60 -16.84 31.76
N GLY A 366 -15.78 -16.07 31.03
CA GLY A 366 -14.83 -15.13 31.60
C GLY A 366 -13.42 -15.72 31.62
N ILE A 367 -12.42 -14.86 31.79
CA ILE A 367 -11.01 -15.22 31.90
C ILE A 367 -10.37 -14.38 33.00
N ASP A 368 -9.48 -14.98 33.78
CA ASP A 368 -8.70 -14.26 34.79
C ASP A 368 -7.64 -13.37 34.12
N SER A 369 -7.35 -12.21 34.72
CA SER A 369 -6.38 -11.27 34.16
C SER A 369 -4.99 -11.86 34.03
N GLU A 370 -4.52 -12.62 35.02
CA GLU A 370 -3.21 -13.27 35.00
C GLU A 370 -3.09 -14.29 33.85
N VAL A 371 -4.14 -15.09 33.63
CA VAL A 371 -4.20 -16.04 32.52
C VAL A 371 -4.24 -15.32 31.18
N LEU A 372 -5.04 -14.25 31.07
CA LEU A 372 -5.12 -13.45 29.86
C LEU A 372 -3.79 -12.78 29.52
N ASP A 373 -3.10 -12.19 30.51
CA ASP A 373 -1.79 -11.57 30.34
C ASP A 373 -0.71 -12.60 29.98
N SER A 374 -0.77 -13.79 30.58
CA SER A 374 0.08 -14.93 30.23
C SER A 374 -0.09 -15.33 28.76
N LEU A 375 -1.33 -15.54 28.29
CA LEU A 375 -1.61 -15.88 26.89
C LEU A 375 -1.20 -14.74 25.93
N LEU A 376 -1.50 -13.49 26.30
CA LEU A 376 -1.12 -12.32 25.53
C LEU A 376 0.41 -12.18 25.38
N SER A 377 1.20 -12.66 26.35
CA SER A 377 2.66 -12.61 26.29
C SER A 377 3.24 -13.41 25.13
N PHE A 378 2.51 -14.40 24.62
CA PHE A 378 2.87 -15.24 23.47
C PHE A 378 2.20 -14.81 22.16
N VAL A 379 1.48 -13.68 22.14
CA VAL A 379 1.07 -13.06 20.87
C VAL A 379 2.29 -12.43 20.22
N SER A 380 2.77 -13.08 19.16
CA SER A 380 3.96 -12.72 18.39
C SER A 380 3.82 -13.19 16.95
N ARG A 381 4.82 -12.85 16.11
CA ARG A 381 4.88 -13.29 14.71
C ARG A 381 5.24 -14.77 14.54
N GLU A 382 6.01 -15.28 15.49
CA GLU A 382 6.40 -16.69 15.55
C GLU A 382 6.17 -17.19 16.96
N PHE A 383 5.65 -18.40 17.07
CA PHE A 383 5.70 -19.14 18.32
C PHE A 383 7.12 -19.60 18.66
N PRO A 384 7.42 -19.90 19.94
CA PRO A 384 8.65 -20.55 20.33
C PRO A 384 8.92 -21.83 19.51
N ARG A 385 10.06 -21.86 18.82
CA ARG A 385 10.39 -22.91 17.84
C ARG A 385 10.44 -24.29 18.48
N GLY A 386 9.78 -25.25 17.83
CA GLY A 386 9.78 -26.66 18.25
C GLY A 386 9.10 -26.92 19.60
N LYS A 387 8.31 -25.97 20.11
CA LYS A 387 7.59 -26.10 21.38
C LYS A 387 6.08 -26.11 21.16
N ALA A 388 5.36 -26.89 21.96
CA ALA A 388 3.90 -26.91 21.95
C ALA A 388 3.33 -25.92 22.97
N LEU A 389 2.25 -25.22 22.62
CA LEU A 389 1.57 -24.28 23.52
C LEU A 389 1.15 -24.96 24.84
N LEU A 390 0.62 -26.17 24.76
CA LEU A 390 0.28 -27.03 25.90
C LEU A 390 0.94 -28.40 25.76
N SER A 391 1.22 -29.04 26.88
CA SER A 391 1.66 -30.44 26.87
C SER A 391 0.53 -31.35 26.42
N ARG A 392 0.88 -32.47 25.77
CA ARG A 392 -0.09 -33.44 25.28
C ARG A 392 -0.92 -34.06 26.41
N GLU A 393 -0.32 -34.24 27.58
CA GLU A 393 -0.92 -34.86 28.77
C GLU A 393 -1.95 -33.94 29.43
N SER A 394 -1.84 -32.62 29.22
CA SER A 394 -2.79 -31.65 29.75
C SER A 394 -4.15 -31.65 29.03
N ILE A 395 -4.21 -32.28 27.84
CA ILE A 395 -5.41 -32.34 27.01
C ILE A 395 -6.10 -33.71 27.22
N PRO A 396 -7.36 -33.75 27.69
CA PRO A 396 -8.08 -34.98 27.93
C PRO A 396 -8.21 -35.84 26.68
N GLN A 397 -8.01 -37.15 26.81
CA GLN A 397 -8.14 -38.10 25.70
C GLN A 397 -9.52 -38.02 25.03
N SER A 398 -10.59 -37.85 25.81
CA SER A 398 -11.95 -37.70 25.28
C SER A 398 -12.12 -36.48 24.37
N PHE A 399 -11.38 -35.40 24.62
CA PHE A 399 -11.37 -34.22 23.74
C PHE A 399 -10.64 -34.52 22.44
N LEU A 400 -9.51 -35.23 22.51
CA LEU A 400 -8.70 -35.60 21.34
C LEU A 400 -9.38 -36.64 20.45
N ASP A 401 -10.05 -37.64 21.05
CA ASP A 401 -10.86 -38.61 20.30
C ASP A 401 -11.99 -37.90 19.52
N ALA A 402 -12.61 -36.89 20.14
CA ALA A 402 -13.60 -36.07 19.46
C ALA A 402 -12.95 -35.24 18.34
N LEU A 403 -11.79 -34.64 18.60
CA LEU A 403 -11.04 -33.86 17.60
C LEU A 403 -10.68 -34.70 16.37
N ILE A 404 -10.14 -35.91 16.56
CA ILE A 404 -9.77 -36.82 15.47
C ILE A 404 -10.99 -37.18 14.61
N LYS A 405 -12.14 -37.49 15.24
CA LYS A 405 -13.39 -37.76 14.52
C LYS A 405 -13.90 -36.55 13.74
N ILE A 406 -13.74 -35.35 14.29
CA ILE A 406 -14.13 -34.10 13.63
C ILE A 406 -13.20 -33.83 12.45
N ALA A 407 -11.89 -33.96 12.64
CA ALA A 407 -10.88 -33.80 11.61
C ALA A 407 -11.13 -34.76 10.45
N ASP A 408 -11.26 -36.06 10.72
CA ASP A 408 -11.58 -37.08 9.72
C ASP A 408 -12.83 -36.72 8.89
N TYR A 409 -13.93 -36.36 9.57
CA TYR A 409 -15.16 -35.97 8.88
C TYR A 409 -14.94 -34.82 7.88
N PHE A 410 -14.32 -33.72 8.31
CA PHE A 410 -14.11 -32.56 7.44
C PHE A 410 -13.07 -32.84 6.35
N THR A 411 -12.02 -33.59 6.65
CA THR A 411 -11.01 -34.02 5.68
C THR A 411 -11.65 -34.89 4.59
N MET A 412 -12.50 -35.86 4.94
CA MET A 412 -13.16 -36.70 3.96
C MET A 412 -14.11 -35.89 3.07
N LYS A 413 -14.86 -34.93 3.63
CA LYS A 413 -15.69 -34.02 2.83
C LYS A 413 -14.86 -33.17 1.86
N GLN A 414 -13.67 -32.75 2.27
CA GLN A 414 -12.77 -31.99 1.41
C GLN A 414 -12.21 -32.84 0.27
N ILE A 415 -11.74 -34.06 0.56
CA ILE A 415 -11.25 -35.02 -0.45
C ILE A 415 -12.35 -35.32 -1.47
N GLN A 416 -13.55 -35.66 -1.01
CA GLN A 416 -14.70 -35.91 -1.89
C GLN A 416 -15.00 -34.72 -2.82
N ALA A 417 -14.91 -33.49 -2.30
CA ALA A 417 -15.13 -32.29 -3.10
C ALA A 417 -13.99 -32.01 -4.11
N LEU A 418 -12.74 -32.34 -3.77
CA LEU A 418 -11.59 -32.24 -4.68
C LEU A 418 -11.71 -33.27 -5.81
N GLU A 419 -11.94 -34.53 -5.47
CA GLU A 419 -12.13 -35.63 -6.42
C GLU A 419 -13.29 -35.36 -7.35
N ARG A 420 -14.45 -34.96 -6.81
CA ARG A 420 -15.62 -34.55 -7.62
C ARG A 420 -15.26 -33.50 -8.65
N ASN A 421 -14.49 -32.48 -8.29
CA ASN A 421 -14.12 -31.42 -9.24
C ASN A 421 -13.11 -31.88 -10.29
N LEU A 422 -12.19 -32.78 -9.94
CA LEU A 422 -11.25 -33.39 -10.87
C LEU A 422 -11.98 -34.28 -11.88
N GLU A 423 -12.96 -35.08 -11.44
CA GLU A 423 -13.76 -35.89 -12.35
C GLU A 423 -14.68 -35.03 -13.22
N LEU A 424 -15.34 -34.01 -12.65
CA LEU A 424 -16.16 -33.06 -13.42
C LEU A 424 -15.36 -32.30 -14.49
N GLU A 425 -14.07 -32.09 -14.30
CA GLU A 425 -13.20 -31.47 -15.32
C GLU A 425 -13.08 -32.36 -16.55
N LYS A 426 -12.97 -33.68 -16.37
CA LYS A 426 -12.81 -34.66 -17.46
C LYS A 426 -14.08 -34.83 -18.29
N VAL A 427 -15.25 -34.81 -17.64
CA VAL A 427 -16.55 -35.08 -18.30
C VAL A 427 -17.35 -33.81 -18.60
N TRP A 428 -16.75 -32.62 -18.46
CA TRP A 428 -17.45 -31.33 -18.52
C TRP A 428 -18.21 -31.10 -19.84
N ASN A 429 -19.54 -31.02 -19.77
CA ASN A 429 -20.40 -30.85 -20.95
C ASN A 429 -21.64 -29.96 -20.69
N ARG A 430 -22.45 -29.71 -21.73
CA ARG A 430 -23.64 -28.83 -21.66
C ARG A 430 -24.75 -29.36 -20.74
N ASN A 431 -24.95 -30.68 -20.66
CA ASN A 431 -25.98 -31.29 -19.80
C ASN A 431 -25.62 -31.08 -18.33
N ILE A 432 -24.35 -31.33 -17.97
CA ILE A 432 -23.82 -31.07 -16.62
C ILE A 432 -23.97 -29.59 -16.26
N GLN A 433 -23.61 -28.68 -17.18
CA GLN A 433 -23.76 -27.23 -16.96
C GLN A 433 -25.22 -26.85 -16.66
N GLN A 434 -26.17 -27.39 -17.41
CA GLN A 434 -27.60 -27.11 -17.21
C GLN A 434 -28.11 -27.70 -15.88
N ALA A 435 -27.68 -28.91 -15.52
CA ALA A 435 -28.06 -29.54 -14.27
C ALA A 435 -27.48 -28.82 -13.05
N ILE A 436 -26.21 -28.40 -13.08
CA ILE A 436 -25.60 -27.57 -12.02
C ILE A 436 -26.28 -26.21 -11.93
N PHE A 437 -26.70 -25.63 -13.06
CA PHE A 437 -27.48 -24.39 -13.05
C PHE A 437 -28.84 -24.59 -12.34
N GLN A 438 -29.57 -25.66 -12.63
CA GLN A 438 -30.83 -25.97 -11.95
C GLN A 438 -30.61 -26.22 -10.46
N LEU A 439 -29.58 -27.00 -10.10
CA LEU A 439 -29.20 -27.24 -8.71
C LEU A 439 -28.90 -25.93 -7.96
N ASN A 440 -28.16 -25.01 -8.59
CA ASN A 440 -27.89 -23.70 -8.01
C ASN A 440 -29.20 -22.93 -7.70
N GLN A 441 -30.24 -23.03 -8.53
CA GLN A 441 -31.52 -22.38 -8.26
C GLN A 441 -32.21 -22.96 -7.01
N ASP A 442 -32.17 -24.28 -6.84
CA ASP A 442 -32.70 -24.95 -5.65
C ASP A 442 -31.93 -24.53 -4.39
N VAL A 443 -30.59 -24.51 -4.49
CA VAL A 443 -29.70 -24.11 -3.39
C VAL A 443 -29.92 -22.65 -3.00
N VAL A 444 -30.16 -21.74 -3.96
CA VAL A 444 -30.48 -20.33 -3.67
C VAL A 444 -31.79 -20.22 -2.89
N LYS A 445 -32.84 -20.96 -3.27
CA LYS A 445 -34.12 -20.98 -2.56
C LYS A 445 -33.94 -21.49 -1.14
N GLU A 446 -33.21 -22.59 -0.97
CA GLU A 446 -32.95 -23.18 0.35
C GLU A 446 -32.12 -22.25 1.24
N PHE A 447 -31.07 -21.62 0.69
CA PHE A 447 -30.28 -20.63 1.43
C PHE A 447 -31.14 -19.46 1.93
N ARG A 448 -32.00 -18.90 1.06
CA ARG A 448 -32.92 -17.82 1.43
C ARG A 448 -33.88 -18.26 2.53
N ARG A 449 -34.39 -19.49 2.45
CA ARG A 449 -35.29 -20.06 3.46
C ARG A 449 -34.57 -20.21 4.80
N LEU A 450 -33.35 -20.75 4.81
CA LEU A 450 -32.55 -20.95 6.03
C LEU A 450 -32.13 -19.63 6.67
N CYS A 451 -31.61 -18.70 5.87
CA CYS A 451 -31.18 -17.38 6.34
C CYS A 451 -32.33 -16.39 6.49
N LEU A 452 -33.56 -16.83 6.21
CA LEU A 452 -34.79 -16.08 6.32
C LEU A 452 -34.81 -14.76 5.53
N ILE A 453 -34.13 -14.67 4.38
CA ILE A 453 -33.99 -13.44 3.58
C ILE A 453 -35.28 -13.16 2.79
N ASP A 454 -35.96 -12.06 3.09
CA ASP A 454 -37.16 -11.59 2.38
C ASP A 454 -36.78 -10.80 1.11
N TYR A 455 -37.59 -10.91 0.06
CA TYR A 455 -37.50 -10.09 -1.17
C TYR A 455 -37.69 -8.59 -0.91
N ASN A 456 -38.44 -8.21 0.12
CA ASN A 456 -38.74 -6.80 0.45
C ASN A 456 -37.68 -6.14 1.36
N TYR A 457 -36.39 -6.43 1.15
CA TYR A 457 -35.33 -5.83 1.95
C TYR A 457 -35.32 -4.29 1.81
N GLN A 458 -35.52 -3.60 2.93
CA GLN A 458 -35.54 -2.14 2.95
C GLN A 458 -34.11 -1.57 2.95
N GLN A 459 -33.80 -0.71 1.99
CA GLN A 459 -32.47 -0.09 1.90
C GLN A 459 -32.15 0.87 3.05
N SER A 460 -33.17 1.31 3.80
CA SER A 460 -33.04 2.21 4.96
C SER A 460 -32.30 1.61 6.15
N VAL A 461 -32.03 0.29 6.17
CA VAL A 461 -31.31 -0.38 7.26
C VAL A 461 -29.82 -0.57 6.98
N ARG A 462 -29.32 -0.11 5.82
CA ARG A 462 -27.88 -0.14 5.48
C ARG A 462 -27.06 0.75 6.40
N ILE A 463 -25.80 0.39 6.60
CA ILE A 463 -24.85 1.20 7.38
C ILE A 463 -24.43 2.42 6.54
N VAL A 464 -24.09 2.20 5.28
CA VAL A 464 -23.67 3.23 4.33
C VAL A 464 -24.84 3.56 3.41
N THR A 465 -25.36 4.78 3.52
CA THR A 465 -26.52 5.25 2.74
C THR A 465 -26.14 6.03 1.50
N ASN A 466 -24.94 6.60 1.46
CA ASN A 466 -24.52 7.57 0.44
C ASN A 466 -23.86 6.91 -0.78
N VAL A 467 -23.45 5.64 -0.67
CA VAL A 467 -22.74 4.90 -1.70
C VAL A 467 -23.42 3.56 -1.94
N GLU A 468 -23.63 3.17 -3.20
CA GLU A 468 -24.15 1.84 -3.53
C GLU A 468 -23.03 0.79 -3.43
N LEU A 469 -23.00 0.08 -2.30
CA LEU A 469 -22.01 -0.96 -2.02
C LEU A 469 -22.65 -2.34 -2.17
N ASP A 470 -22.69 -2.91 -3.38
CA ASP A 470 -23.20 -4.28 -3.59
C ASP A 470 -22.13 -5.37 -3.29
N GLY A 471 -20.89 -4.95 -2.97
CA GLY A 471 -19.73 -5.82 -2.77
C GLY A 471 -19.12 -6.36 -4.06
N SER A 472 -19.54 -5.87 -5.25
CA SER A 472 -18.91 -6.21 -6.52
C SER A 472 -17.67 -5.33 -6.77
N ALA A 473 -16.70 -5.89 -7.48
CA ALA A 473 -15.52 -5.15 -7.93
C ALA A 473 -15.80 -4.18 -9.10
N LYS A 474 -17.06 -4.09 -9.58
CA LYS A 474 -17.41 -3.29 -10.76
C LYS A 474 -17.74 -1.83 -10.43
N ALA A 475 -18.11 -1.54 -9.19
CA ALA A 475 -18.52 -0.22 -8.71
C ALA A 475 -17.57 0.30 -7.63
N LEU A 476 -16.30 0.51 -7.99
CA LEU A 476 -15.25 0.82 -7.00
C LEU A 476 -15.32 2.25 -6.42
N GLY A 477 -16.13 3.15 -6.98
CA GLY A 477 -16.37 4.48 -6.41
C GLY A 477 -15.08 5.26 -6.14
N ASN A 478 -15.01 5.91 -4.97
CA ASN A 478 -13.83 6.67 -4.49
C ASN A 478 -12.78 5.79 -3.79
N SER A 479 -12.76 4.48 -4.04
CA SER A 479 -11.76 3.58 -3.44
C SER A 479 -10.35 3.96 -3.84
N ALA A 480 -9.41 3.89 -2.89
CA ALA A 480 -7.99 4.07 -3.16
C ALA A 480 -7.45 3.09 -4.22
N ALA A 481 -8.06 1.92 -4.37
CA ALA A 481 -7.68 0.95 -5.38
C ALA A 481 -7.96 1.44 -6.81
N VAL A 482 -8.99 2.26 -7.05
CA VAL A 482 -9.32 2.78 -8.39
C VAL A 482 -8.16 3.58 -8.96
N VAL A 483 -7.66 4.49 -8.14
CA VAL A 483 -6.59 5.41 -8.51
C VAL A 483 -5.28 4.66 -8.79
N LYS A 484 -5.11 3.46 -8.22
CA LYS A 484 -3.97 2.56 -8.47
C LYS A 484 -4.18 1.62 -9.67
N GLY A 485 -5.24 1.79 -10.47
CA GLY A 485 -5.53 0.93 -11.62
C GLY A 485 -6.46 -0.26 -11.32
N GLY A 486 -7.20 -0.21 -10.21
CA GLY A 486 -8.19 -1.19 -9.82
C GLY A 486 -7.74 -2.15 -8.72
N LEU A 487 -8.63 -3.08 -8.32
CA LEU A 487 -8.28 -4.14 -7.38
C LEU A 487 -7.19 -5.03 -7.98
N ARG A 488 -6.24 -5.46 -7.15
CA ARG A 488 -5.18 -6.35 -7.60
C ARG A 488 -5.74 -7.66 -8.10
N GLN A 489 -5.15 -8.13 -9.21
CA GLN A 489 -5.45 -9.45 -9.72
C GLN A 489 -4.51 -10.46 -9.06
N ARG A 490 -5.07 -11.56 -8.55
CA ARG A 490 -4.24 -12.68 -8.11
C ARG A 490 -3.43 -13.18 -9.30
N ALA A 491 -2.12 -13.26 -9.12
CA ALA A 491 -1.23 -13.80 -10.14
C ALA A 491 -1.52 -15.30 -10.40
N GLY A 492 -1.46 -15.69 -11.67
CA GLY A 492 -1.73 -17.05 -12.15
C GLY A 492 -0.49 -17.95 -12.09
N GLY A 493 -0.54 -19.09 -12.75
CA GLY A 493 0.56 -20.06 -12.80
C GLY A 493 0.34 -21.29 -11.92
N THR A 494 1.31 -22.20 -12.02
CA THR A 494 1.41 -23.46 -11.29
C THR A 494 1.72 -23.22 -9.80
N LEU A 495 1.90 -24.29 -9.02
CA LEU A 495 2.43 -24.17 -7.66
C LEU A 495 3.87 -23.64 -7.66
N ASP A 496 4.74 -24.13 -8.55
CA ASP A 496 6.14 -23.69 -8.61
C ASP A 496 6.26 -22.20 -8.95
N ASP A 497 5.47 -21.70 -9.92
CA ASP A 497 5.41 -20.27 -10.25
C ASP A 497 5.04 -19.40 -9.03
N ARG A 498 4.14 -19.90 -8.18
CA ARG A 498 3.70 -19.20 -6.97
C ARG A 498 4.76 -19.23 -5.88
N GLN A 499 5.46 -20.35 -5.72
CA GLN A 499 6.55 -20.49 -4.77
C GLN A 499 7.77 -19.62 -5.15
N ASN A 500 8.13 -19.57 -6.44
CA ASN A 500 9.15 -18.66 -6.95
C ASN A 500 8.81 -17.20 -6.65
N ARG A 501 7.56 -16.78 -6.91
CA ARG A 501 7.11 -15.41 -6.60
C ARG A 501 7.15 -15.10 -5.11
N LYS A 502 6.74 -16.04 -4.25
CA LYS A 502 6.84 -15.89 -2.78
C LYS A 502 8.30 -15.70 -2.35
N ARG A 503 9.23 -16.55 -2.82
CA ARG A 503 10.66 -16.46 -2.48
C ARG A 503 11.28 -15.11 -2.87
N ASN A 504 11.07 -14.67 -4.12
CA ASN A 504 11.61 -13.39 -4.61
C ASN A 504 11.10 -12.19 -3.79
N ARG A 505 9.89 -12.32 -3.24
CA ARG A 505 9.25 -11.31 -2.42
C ARG A 505 9.75 -11.32 -0.99
N GLU A 506 9.91 -12.50 -0.39
CA GLU A 506 10.54 -12.64 0.93
C GLU A 506 11.97 -12.08 0.92
N GLU A 507 12.73 -12.30 -0.16
CA GLU A 507 14.05 -11.71 -0.37
C GLU A 507 14.02 -10.18 -0.44
N PHE A 508 13.07 -9.60 -1.21
CA PHE A 508 12.90 -8.15 -1.27
C PHE A 508 12.59 -7.53 0.09
N LEU A 509 11.75 -8.20 0.88
CA LEU A 509 11.33 -7.74 2.19
C LEU A 509 12.41 -7.98 3.26
N SER A 510 13.21 -9.05 3.17
CA SER A 510 14.29 -9.33 4.12
C SER A 510 15.51 -8.43 3.93
N GLY A 511 15.77 -7.97 2.69
CA GLY A 511 16.74 -6.92 2.41
C GLY A 511 16.49 -5.59 3.15
N ILE A 512 15.30 -5.43 3.76
CA ILE A 512 14.97 -4.30 4.63
C ILE A 512 15.61 -4.45 6.02
N ASN A 513 15.78 -5.68 6.52
CA ASN A 513 16.32 -5.95 7.85
C ASN A 513 17.86 -6.03 7.87
N ASN A 514 18.50 -6.31 6.73
CA ASN A 514 19.96 -6.50 6.65
C ASN A 514 20.77 -5.19 6.58
N ASN A 515 20.13 -4.03 6.72
CA ASN A 515 20.81 -2.75 6.93
C ASN A 515 21.11 -2.47 8.42
N GLU A 516 20.88 -3.44 9.31
CA GLU A 516 21.44 -3.46 10.65
C GLU A 516 22.54 -4.55 10.69
N ASP A 517 23.78 -4.10 10.91
CA ASP A 517 25.00 -4.88 11.15
C ASP A 517 25.64 -5.63 9.96
N VAL A 518 26.37 -4.89 9.13
CA VAL A 518 27.59 -5.41 8.47
C VAL A 518 28.76 -4.51 8.84
N ASN A 519 29.24 -4.63 10.07
CA ASN A 519 30.64 -4.36 10.37
C ASN A 519 31.34 -5.72 10.48
N ASN A 520 32.14 -6.02 9.46
CA ASN A 520 33.18 -7.03 9.56
C ASN A 520 34.19 -6.56 10.61
N ASP A 521 34.37 -7.35 11.67
CA ASP A 521 35.69 -7.51 12.29
C ASP A 521 35.77 -8.92 12.87
N GLU A 522 36.78 -9.65 12.41
CA GLU A 522 37.22 -10.92 12.96
C GLU A 522 37.83 -10.67 14.36
N GLY A 523 37.29 -11.29 15.42
CA GLY A 523 37.91 -11.23 16.75
C GLY A 523 37.02 -11.67 17.91
N GLU A 524 37.34 -12.85 18.45
CA GLU A 524 37.05 -13.48 19.75
C GLU A 524 36.14 -12.83 20.83
N GLU A 525 35.27 -13.71 21.36
CA GLU A 525 34.56 -13.80 22.66
C GLU A 525 34.36 -12.61 23.66
N GLN A 526 33.08 -12.50 24.05
CA GLN A 526 32.49 -12.06 25.34
C GLN A 526 32.64 -10.60 25.81
N VAL A 527 31.51 -9.88 25.88
CA VAL A 527 30.81 -9.49 27.13
C VAL A 527 29.57 -8.65 26.77
N VAL A 528 28.42 -9.08 27.29
CA VAL A 528 27.13 -8.38 27.20
C VAL A 528 27.23 -7.00 27.86
N LYS A 529 27.14 -5.93 27.06
CA LYS A 529 26.68 -4.61 27.50
C LYS A 529 25.51 -4.16 26.65
N LYS A 530 24.31 -4.32 27.21
CA LYS A 530 23.07 -3.68 26.76
C LYS A 530 23.27 -2.17 26.67
N MET A 531 23.13 -1.61 25.47
CA MET A 531 22.58 -0.27 25.28
C MET A 531 21.28 -0.39 24.50
N ASN A 532 20.19 0.03 25.14
CA ASN A 532 18.87 0.13 24.54
C ASN A 532 18.88 1.27 23.50
N PHE A 533 18.78 0.92 22.22
CA PHE A 533 18.20 1.80 21.21
C PHE A 533 16.96 1.11 20.63
N GLY A 534 15.92 1.93 20.41
CA GLY A 534 14.53 1.49 20.25
C GLY A 534 14.32 0.62 19.02
N GLN A 535 13.61 -0.49 19.26
CA GLN A 535 13.08 -1.43 18.28
C GLN A 535 12.50 -0.73 17.03
N GLY A 536 13.23 -0.73 15.92
CA GLY A 536 12.62 -0.70 14.60
C GLY A 536 11.92 -2.04 14.38
N LYS A 537 10.58 -2.05 14.33
CA LYS A 537 9.84 -3.28 14.07
C LYS A 537 9.85 -3.57 12.57
N THR A 538 10.39 -4.74 12.23
CA THR A 538 10.46 -5.41 10.93
C THR A 538 9.14 -5.37 10.14
N VAL A 539 9.25 -5.40 8.81
CA VAL A 539 8.21 -5.67 7.80
C VAL A 539 7.16 -6.69 8.24
N ILE A 540 5.89 -6.47 7.89
CA ILE A 540 4.79 -7.39 8.18
C ILE A 540 4.86 -8.60 7.25
N PHE A 541 5.40 -9.71 7.76
CA PHE A 541 5.35 -11.01 7.11
C PHE A 541 4.20 -11.85 7.67
N GLY A 542 3.51 -12.58 6.79
CA GLY A 542 2.92 -13.86 7.16
C GLY A 542 4.04 -14.89 7.18
N ARG A 543 4.46 -15.33 8.38
CA ARG A 543 5.38 -16.43 8.74
C ARG A 543 6.53 -16.74 7.75
N ASP A 544 7.77 -16.50 8.19
CA ASP A 544 8.98 -16.98 7.48
C ASP A 544 9.00 -18.51 7.46
N THR A 545 8.75 -19.10 6.29
CA THR A 545 8.97 -20.54 6.06
C THR A 545 10.40 -20.78 5.59
N LEU A 546 11.31 -21.01 6.53
CA LEU A 546 12.62 -21.58 6.21
C LEU A 546 12.52 -23.11 6.13
N GLN A 547 13.06 -23.67 5.04
CA GLN A 547 13.17 -25.12 4.84
C GLN A 547 13.99 -25.75 5.97
N MET A 548 13.49 -26.88 6.49
CA MET A 548 14.28 -27.75 7.38
C MET A 548 15.48 -28.30 6.62
N PRO A 549 16.69 -28.30 7.21
CA PRO A 549 17.81 -29.06 6.65
C PRO A 549 17.47 -30.54 6.74
N THR A 550 17.58 -31.25 5.62
CA THR A 550 17.55 -32.72 5.61
C THR A 550 18.78 -33.24 6.32
N THR A 551 18.63 -33.64 7.59
CA THR A 551 19.65 -34.35 8.34
C THR A 551 19.75 -35.78 7.82
N ASN A 552 20.86 -36.10 7.17
CA ASN A 552 21.44 -37.44 7.14
C ASN A 552 22.94 -37.23 7.07
N GLU A 553 23.65 -37.45 8.17
CA GLU A 553 24.88 -38.23 8.16
C GLU A 553 25.42 -38.45 9.58
N THR A 554 25.84 -39.69 9.77
CA THR A 554 26.19 -40.40 10.99
C THR A 554 27.58 -39.97 11.48
N LEU A 555 27.73 -39.87 12.81
CA LEU A 555 29.01 -39.71 13.49
C LEU A 555 29.93 -40.92 13.22
N THR A 556 31.16 -40.66 12.76
CA THR A 556 32.34 -41.49 13.07
C THR A 556 33.60 -40.63 13.16
N GLU A 557 34.47 -41.07 14.06
CA GLU A 557 35.54 -40.34 14.76
C GLU A 557 36.78 -39.99 13.93
N ILE A 558 37.56 -39.11 14.55
CA ILE A 558 38.84 -38.51 14.16
C ILE A 558 39.97 -39.54 14.14
N GLU A 559 40.83 -39.50 13.11
CA GLU A 559 42.25 -39.83 13.26
C GLU A 559 43.12 -38.79 12.53
N ILE A 560 44.14 -38.32 13.25
CA ILE A 560 45.18 -37.40 12.82
C ILE A 560 46.33 -38.25 12.29
N ASP A 561 46.82 -37.99 11.08
CA ASP A 561 48.24 -38.18 10.82
C ASP A 561 48.79 -37.21 9.77
N SER A 562 50.09 -36.99 9.92
CA SER A 562 50.94 -35.90 9.46
C SER A 562 51.85 -36.36 8.32
N SER A 563 52.03 -35.52 7.29
CA SER A 563 53.33 -35.24 6.60
C SER A 563 53.18 -34.57 5.21
N ILE A 564 53.77 -33.37 5.09
CA ILE A 564 54.66 -32.80 4.05
C ILE A 564 54.47 -33.36 2.61
N SER A 565 54.15 -32.58 1.56
CA SER A 565 55.04 -31.64 0.84
C SER A 565 54.31 -30.80 -0.22
N GLN A 566 54.90 -29.63 -0.50
CA GLN A 566 54.59 -28.62 -1.53
C GLN A 566 54.26 -29.16 -2.93
N GLN A 567 53.23 -28.58 -3.57
CA GLN A 567 53.23 -28.25 -5.01
C GLN A 567 52.22 -27.12 -5.29
N GLN A 568 52.71 -26.04 -5.91
CA GLN A 568 51.91 -24.95 -6.46
C GLN A 568 51.17 -25.45 -7.71
N GLU A 569 49.86 -25.19 -7.83
CA GLU A 569 49.22 -24.99 -9.13
C GLU A 569 47.86 -24.29 -9.04
N SER A 570 47.50 -23.66 -10.14
CA SER A 570 46.54 -22.58 -10.33
C SER A 570 45.11 -23.01 -10.72
N SER A 571 44.16 -22.10 -10.47
CA SER A 571 42.84 -21.93 -11.12
C SER A 571 41.62 -22.65 -10.53
N SER A 572 40.56 -21.87 -10.31
CA SER A 572 39.28 -22.24 -9.71
C SER A 572 38.32 -22.86 -10.73
N GLU A 573 38.05 -24.16 -10.62
CA GLU A 573 37.09 -24.88 -11.47
C GLU A 573 35.64 -24.62 -11.04
N SER A 574 34.75 -24.26 -11.97
CA SER A 574 33.35 -23.86 -11.66
C SER A 574 32.49 -25.01 -11.14
N LYS A 575 31.49 -24.68 -10.31
CA LYS A 575 30.54 -25.64 -9.70
C LYS A 575 29.78 -26.47 -10.75
N ALA A 576 29.51 -25.88 -11.92
CA ALA A 576 28.88 -26.55 -13.05
C ALA A 576 29.78 -27.65 -13.65
N MET A 577 31.09 -27.41 -13.75
CA MET A 577 32.04 -28.38 -14.29
C MET A 577 32.15 -29.63 -13.41
N LYS A 578 32.10 -29.44 -12.09
CA LYS A 578 32.08 -30.54 -11.11
C LYS A 578 30.80 -31.37 -11.17
N MET A 579 29.65 -30.74 -11.42
CA MET A 579 28.38 -31.45 -11.62
C MET A 579 28.35 -32.26 -12.92
N MET A 580 28.92 -31.73 -14.00
CA MET A 580 29.02 -32.45 -15.28
C MET A 580 29.94 -33.66 -15.17
N LYS A 581 31.13 -33.51 -14.55
CA LYS A 581 32.04 -34.65 -14.29
C LYS A 581 31.37 -35.74 -13.45
N LYS A 582 30.62 -35.38 -12.40
CA LYS A 582 29.82 -36.34 -11.61
C LYS A 582 28.72 -37.04 -12.41
N SER A 583 28.25 -36.42 -13.50
CA SER A 583 27.22 -36.97 -14.38
C SER A 583 27.79 -37.74 -15.58
N GLY A 584 29.08 -38.09 -15.54
CA GLY A 584 29.74 -38.90 -16.57
C GLY A 584 30.28 -38.10 -17.76
N TYR A 585 30.48 -36.78 -17.62
CA TYR A 585 31.13 -35.96 -18.64
C TYR A 585 32.64 -36.21 -18.67
N VAL A 586 33.17 -36.49 -19.86
CA VAL A 586 34.62 -36.56 -20.15
C VAL A 586 34.92 -35.49 -21.21
N GLU A 587 35.92 -34.66 -20.97
CA GLU A 587 36.29 -33.58 -21.89
C GLU A 587 36.66 -34.16 -23.27
N GLY A 588 35.99 -33.70 -24.32
CA GLY A 588 36.12 -34.24 -25.68
C GLY A 588 35.21 -35.42 -26.04
N GLN A 589 34.41 -35.95 -25.10
CA GLN A 589 33.38 -36.97 -25.37
C GLN A 589 32.00 -36.54 -24.83
N GLY A 590 30.92 -36.85 -25.55
CA GLY A 590 29.57 -36.45 -25.15
C GLY A 590 29.04 -37.21 -23.92
N LEU A 591 28.05 -36.62 -23.24
CA LEU A 591 27.51 -37.11 -21.97
C LEU A 591 26.86 -38.51 -22.09
N GLY A 592 27.29 -39.47 -21.26
CA GLY A 592 26.63 -40.78 -21.08
C GLY A 592 27.59 -41.95 -20.79
N VAL A 593 27.16 -42.94 -20.00
CA VAL A 593 27.97 -44.09 -19.51
C VAL A 593 28.57 -44.97 -20.62
N HIS A 594 28.14 -44.83 -21.88
CA HIS A 594 28.66 -45.56 -23.04
C HIS A 594 29.14 -44.65 -24.20
N SER A 595 29.53 -43.40 -23.92
CA SER A 595 30.05 -42.46 -24.95
C SER A 595 29.11 -42.21 -26.15
N GLN A 596 27.80 -42.33 -25.92
CA GLN A 596 26.76 -42.19 -26.94
C GLN A 596 26.17 -40.77 -27.02
N GLY A 597 26.68 -39.84 -26.22
CA GLY A 597 26.29 -38.43 -26.26
C GLY A 597 26.95 -37.70 -27.44
N ARG A 598 26.23 -36.73 -28.03
CA ARG A 598 26.76 -35.85 -29.08
C ARG A 598 27.96 -35.05 -28.56
N ALA A 599 29.07 -35.11 -29.28
CA ALA A 599 30.30 -34.35 -28.98
C ALA A 599 30.28 -32.91 -29.52
N THR A 600 29.33 -32.58 -30.40
CA THR A 600 29.15 -31.22 -30.94
C THR A 600 27.95 -30.54 -30.30
N PRO A 601 28.07 -29.28 -29.85
CA PRO A 601 26.93 -28.49 -29.37
C PRO A 601 25.81 -28.51 -30.41
N VAL A 602 24.58 -28.77 -29.98
CA VAL A 602 23.42 -28.58 -30.86
C VAL A 602 23.34 -27.09 -31.14
N GLU A 603 23.58 -26.68 -32.38
CA GLU A 603 23.36 -25.31 -32.81
C GLU A 603 21.95 -24.90 -32.39
N SER A 604 21.86 -23.91 -31.51
CA SER A 604 20.59 -23.32 -31.12
C SER A 604 20.02 -22.60 -32.34
N ILE A 605 19.12 -23.25 -33.06
CA ILE A 605 18.20 -22.52 -33.93
C ILE A 605 17.30 -21.73 -32.98
N MET A 606 17.67 -20.48 -32.74
CA MET A 606 16.80 -19.52 -32.10
C MET A 606 15.63 -19.26 -33.06
N HIS A 607 14.54 -19.98 -32.87
CA HIS A 607 13.26 -19.55 -33.40
C HIS A 607 12.84 -18.31 -32.61
N ASP A 608 13.19 -17.16 -33.16
CA ASP A 608 12.62 -15.88 -32.77
C ASP A 608 11.09 -15.96 -32.91
N THR A 609 10.39 -15.55 -31.86
CA THR A 609 8.92 -15.43 -31.74
C THR A 609 8.09 -16.70 -31.47
N ARG A 610 7.85 -16.97 -30.18
CA ARG A 610 6.52 -17.43 -29.70
C ARG A 610 6.09 -16.59 -28.51
N LEU A 611 5.48 -15.45 -28.82
CA LEU A 611 4.59 -14.75 -27.90
C LEU A 611 3.41 -15.67 -27.60
N GLY A 612 3.14 -15.93 -26.32
CA GLY A 612 1.97 -16.70 -25.89
C GLY A 612 0.66 -16.08 -26.39
N LEU A 613 -0.32 -16.92 -26.69
CA LEU A 613 -1.67 -16.54 -27.11
C LEU A 613 -2.30 -15.55 -26.11
N GLY A 614 -2.38 -14.26 -26.48
CA GLY A 614 -3.24 -13.29 -25.79
C GLY A 614 -2.72 -11.85 -25.63
N HIS A 615 -1.49 -11.52 -26.02
CA HIS A 615 -0.98 -10.14 -25.90
C HIS A 615 -1.28 -9.31 -27.15
N HIS A 616 -2.28 -8.43 -27.07
CA HIS A 616 -2.49 -7.36 -28.04
C HIS A 616 -1.65 -6.15 -27.65
N TYR A 617 -0.59 -5.88 -28.41
CA TYR A 617 0.13 -4.60 -28.41
C TYR A 617 -0.01 -4.01 -29.82
N GLN A 618 -0.71 -2.89 -29.95
CA GLN A 618 -0.70 -2.10 -31.17
C GLN A 618 0.49 -1.14 -31.09
N SER A 619 1.25 -1.10 -32.19
CA SER A 619 2.34 -0.19 -32.57
C SER A 619 3.70 -0.29 -31.84
N LEU A 620 4.52 -1.25 -32.28
CA LEU A 620 5.96 -1.09 -32.45
C LEU A 620 6.35 -1.77 -33.78
N ILE A 621 6.39 -0.98 -34.86
CA ILE A 621 6.99 -1.38 -36.14
C ILE A 621 8.39 -0.76 -36.16
N ASN A 622 9.40 -1.60 -35.91
CA ASN A 622 10.57 -1.79 -36.77
C ASN A 622 11.64 -2.58 -36.03
N SER A 623 11.86 -3.81 -36.50
CA SER A 623 12.87 -4.76 -36.08
C SER A 623 14.19 -4.53 -36.82
N SER A 624 15.25 -4.21 -36.07
CA SER A 624 16.62 -4.61 -36.39
C SER A 624 17.39 -4.78 -35.08
N SER A 625 18.07 -5.91 -34.94
CA SER A 625 18.83 -6.37 -33.79
C SER A 625 20.05 -5.47 -33.52
N SER A 626 19.82 -4.43 -32.72
CA SER A 626 20.83 -3.70 -31.96
C SER A 626 20.46 -3.82 -30.49
N LEU A 627 21.43 -3.97 -29.56
CA LEU A 627 21.16 -3.80 -28.13
C LEU A 627 20.66 -2.37 -27.94
N SER A 628 19.34 -2.18 -27.95
CA SER A 628 18.73 -0.87 -27.85
C SER A 628 18.94 -0.37 -26.42
N ILE A 629 19.66 0.73 -26.28
CA ILE A 629 19.79 1.47 -25.02
C ILE A 629 18.36 1.73 -24.49
N PRO A 630 18.07 1.44 -23.21
CA PRO A 630 16.80 1.81 -22.62
C PRO A 630 16.53 3.30 -22.87
N THR A 631 15.47 3.60 -23.61
CA THR A 631 15.08 4.98 -23.89
C THR A 631 14.45 5.58 -22.63
N VAL A 632 15.02 6.69 -22.17
CA VAL A 632 14.31 7.57 -21.24
C VAL A 632 13.39 8.40 -22.12
N ILE A 633 12.11 8.47 -21.76
CA ILE A 633 11.19 9.40 -22.43
C ILE A 633 11.63 10.80 -21.98
N ASP A 634 12.39 11.48 -22.83
CA ASP A 634 12.70 12.90 -22.68
C ASP A 634 11.39 13.66 -22.90
N GLU A 635 10.64 13.94 -21.82
CA GLU A 635 9.55 14.92 -21.93
C GLU A 635 10.16 16.33 -22.01
N PRO A 636 9.55 17.24 -22.77
CA PRO A 636 9.95 18.63 -22.80
C PRO A 636 9.97 19.23 -21.39
N LEU A 637 10.72 20.33 -21.21
CA LEU A 637 10.85 21.10 -19.97
C LEU A 637 9.53 21.25 -19.16
N PHE A 638 8.41 21.38 -19.86
CA PHE A 638 7.06 21.28 -19.32
C PHE A 638 6.24 20.33 -20.18
N SER A 639 5.73 19.24 -19.61
CA SER A 639 4.83 18.36 -20.36
C SER A 639 3.37 18.75 -20.18
N SER A 640 2.51 18.39 -21.13
CA SER A 640 1.06 18.56 -21.01
C SER A 640 0.45 17.84 -19.79
N PHE A 641 1.23 16.98 -19.13
CA PHE A 641 0.87 16.24 -17.94
C PHE A 641 1.25 16.94 -16.62
N ASP A 642 2.12 17.97 -16.62
CA ASP A 642 2.47 18.77 -15.44
C ASP A 642 1.41 19.84 -15.13
N GLN A 643 0.14 19.43 -15.09
CA GLN A 643 -1.00 20.35 -14.92
C GLN A 643 -1.04 20.94 -13.51
N SER A 644 -1.44 22.21 -13.43
CA SER A 644 -1.76 22.81 -12.13
C SER A 644 -3.13 22.33 -11.66
N ILE A 645 -3.25 22.04 -10.36
CA ILE A 645 -4.54 21.80 -9.70
C ILE A 645 -4.92 23.00 -8.83
N SER A 646 -6.21 23.31 -8.77
CA SER A 646 -6.77 24.41 -7.96
C SER A 646 -7.88 23.90 -7.06
N ALA A 647 -7.96 24.41 -5.84
CA ALA A 647 -9.05 24.11 -4.91
C ALA A 647 -10.36 24.75 -5.37
N SER A 648 -11.46 24.00 -5.26
CA SER A 648 -12.80 24.52 -5.53
C SER A 648 -13.11 25.70 -4.60
N SER A 649 -13.75 26.74 -5.13
CA SER A 649 -14.22 27.89 -4.34
C SER A 649 -15.28 27.50 -3.29
N SER A 650 -15.88 26.32 -3.41
CA SER A 650 -16.91 25.79 -2.51
C SER A 650 -16.39 24.75 -1.49
N SER A 651 -15.07 24.53 -1.40
CA SER A 651 -14.51 23.52 -0.50
C SER A 651 -14.83 23.83 0.98
N PRO A 652 -15.28 22.83 1.77
CA PRO A 652 -15.67 23.03 3.16
C PRO A 652 -14.50 23.45 4.04
N LEU A 653 -14.79 24.11 5.16
CA LEU A 653 -13.79 24.46 6.18
C LEU A 653 -13.04 23.22 6.66
N LEU A 654 -11.73 23.36 6.84
CA LEU A 654 -10.86 22.26 7.30
C LEU A 654 -11.05 22.04 8.80
N ASN A 655 -11.43 20.82 9.19
CA ASN A 655 -11.33 20.36 10.57
C ASN A 655 -10.00 19.62 10.76
N LEU A 656 -8.99 20.33 11.27
CA LEU A 656 -7.61 19.84 11.44
C LEU A 656 -7.32 19.31 12.85
N GLN A 657 -8.33 18.88 13.61
CA GLN A 657 -8.12 18.43 14.99
C GLN A 657 -7.42 17.07 15.12
N THR A 658 -7.34 16.29 14.04
CA THR A 658 -6.79 14.94 14.07
C THR A 658 -5.34 14.92 13.59
N ILE A 659 -4.45 14.49 14.47
CA ILE A 659 -3.08 14.11 14.16
C ILE A 659 -2.95 12.63 14.45
N THR A 660 -2.45 11.86 13.48
CA THR A 660 -2.21 10.43 13.68
C THR A 660 -0.72 10.18 13.86
N ILE A 661 -0.36 9.74 15.07
CA ILE A 661 0.99 9.33 15.42
C ILE A 661 1.07 7.82 15.26
N GLY A 662 2.06 7.34 14.52
CA GLY A 662 2.33 5.92 14.35
C GLY A 662 3.62 5.48 15.01
N CYS A 663 4.04 4.26 14.68
CA CYS A 663 5.41 3.83 14.90
C CYS A 663 6.37 4.50 13.92
N ASN A 664 7.65 4.52 14.29
CA ASN A 664 8.70 4.88 13.36
C ASN A 664 8.71 3.85 12.21
N LEU A 665 8.60 4.34 10.98
CA LEU A 665 8.61 3.52 9.78
C LEU A 665 10.07 3.28 9.38
N SER A 666 10.46 2.03 9.19
CA SER A 666 11.77 1.71 8.59
C SER A 666 11.74 1.77 7.07
N SER A 667 10.59 1.55 6.45
CA SER A 667 10.43 1.58 4.99
C SER A 667 9.00 1.94 4.61
N ILE A 668 8.82 2.45 3.38
CA ILE A 668 7.52 2.53 2.72
C ILE A 668 7.36 1.22 1.94
N LEU A 669 6.37 0.41 2.29
CA LEU A 669 6.01 -0.82 1.56
C LEU A 669 4.82 -0.60 0.65
N SER A 670 3.94 0.32 1.00
CA SER A 670 2.78 0.68 0.20
C SER A 670 2.56 2.20 0.23
N SER A 671 1.82 2.71 -0.75
CA SER A 671 1.46 4.12 -0.85
C SER A 671 0.00 4.26 -1.23
N LEU A 672 -0.63 5.38 -0.87
CA LEU A 672 -1.99 5.71 -1.31
C LEU A 672 -2.07 6.03 -2.81
N PHE A 673 -0.94 6.45 -3.41
CA PHE A 673 -0.94 7.14 -4.72
C PHE A 673 -0.26 6.35 -5.84
N VAL A 674 0.58 5.37 -5.53
CA VAL A 674 1.31 4.58 -6.54
C VAL A 674 0.99 3.10 -6.47
N LYS A 675 1.22 2.40 -7.57
CA LYS A 675 1.12 0.93 -7.65
C LYS A 675 2.26 0.27 -6.89
N PHE A 676 1.94 -0.82 -6.20
CA PHE A 676 2.90 -1.61 -5.43
C PHE A 676 4.05 -2.14 -6.28
N ASP A 677 3.75 -2.81 -7.39
CA ASP A 677 4.76 -3.46 -8.24
C ASP A 677 5.79 -2.44 -8.76
N ASP A 678 5.34 -1.23 -9.07
CA ASP A 678 6.20 -0.15 -9.54
C ASP A 678 7.05 0.43 -8.40
N LEU A 679 6.49 0.53 -7.19
CA LEU A 679 7.22 0.94 -5.99
C LEU A 679 8.32 -0.04 -5.62
N GLU A 680 8.02 -1.35 -5.62
CA GLU A 680 9.00 -2.41 -5.40
C GLU A 680 10.12 -2.36 -6.46
N LEU A 681 9.75 -2.17 -7.73
CA LEU A 681 10.71 -2.05 -8.83
C LEU A 681 11.63 -0.83 -8.67
N LEU A 682 11.08 0.32 -8.29
CA LEU A 682 11.87 1.53 -8.00
C LEU A 682 12.94 1.24 -6.93
N TYR A 683 12.55 0.60 -5.83
CA TYR A 683 13.49 0.33 -4.74
C TYR A 683 14.57 -0.67 -5.13
N LYS A 684 14.22 -1.75 -5.82
CA LYS A 684 15.22 -2.69 -6.37
C LYS A 684 16.22 -1.95 -7.26
N LYS A 685 15.75 -1.01 -8.09
CA LYS A 685 16.62 -0.24 -8.99
C LYS A 685 17.48 0.80 -8.27
N ARG A 686 16.96 1.48 -7.25
CA ARG A 686 17.75 2.40 -6.39
C ARG A 686 18.87 1.63 -5.69
N GLU A 687 18.57 0.47 -5.12
CA GLU A 687 19.54 -0.37 -4.40
C GLU A 687 20.57 -1.00 -5.33
N GLU A 688 20.15 -1.56 -6.47
CA GLU A 688 21.06 -2.09 -7.49
C GLU A 688 22.05 -1.01 -7.95
N TYR A 689 21.56 0.21 -8.18
CA TYR A 689 22.38 1.33 -8.61
C TYR A 689 23.39 1.74 -7.54
N ILE A 690 22.98 1.83 -6.27
CA ILE A 690 23.89 2.14 -5.16
C ILE A 690 24.93 1.04 -4.97
N PHE A 691 24.50 -0.22 -5.00
CA PHE A 691 25.39 -1.36 -4.88
C PHE A 691 26.48 -1.37 -5.97
N LYS A 692 26.12 -1.10 -7.23
CA LYS A 692 27.07 -1.05 -8.35
C LYS A 692 27.97 0.19 -8.35
N THR A 693 27.53 1.32 -7.79
CA THR A 693 28.30 2.58 -7.77
C THR A 693 29.09 2.81 -6.47
N GLY A 694 28.81 2.04 -5.42
CA GLY A 694 29.37 2.18 -4.08
C GLY A 694 28.74 3.33 -3.27
N ASN A 695 28.96 3.34 -1.95
CA ASN A 695 28.52 4.42 -1.04
C ASN A 695 29.18 5.79 -1.30
N HIS A 696 30.07 5.89 -2.30
CA HIS A 696 30.62 7.15 -2.75
C HIS A 696 29.55 7.94 -3.51
N ARG A 697 28.77 8.74 -2.75
CA ARG A 697 27.98 9.90 -3.21
C ARG A 697 28.76 10.92 -4.07
N THR A 698 30.02 10.65 -4.40
CA THR A 698 31.00 11.60 -4.94
C THR A 698 31.42 11.35 -6.38
N ARG A 699 30.87 10.37 -7.08
CA ARG A 699 30.71 10.51 -8.54
C ARG A 699 29.30 11.05 -8.77
N LYS A 700 29.06 12.34 -8.46
CA LYS A 700 27.97 13.12 -9.12
C LYS A 700 28.10 12.72 -10.59
N ALA A 701 27.16 11.92 -11.10
CA ALA A 701 27.23 11.37 -12.45
C ALA A 701 27.39 12.56 -13.39
N LYS A 702 28.64 12.81 -13.82
CA LYS A 702 29.02 13.92 -14.68
C LYS A 702 28.22 13.87 -15.99
N ILE A 703 27.82 12.67 -16.39
CA ILE A 703 26.97 12.24 -17.51
C ILE A 703 25.77 13.17 -17.86
N PHE A 704 25.29 14.07 -16.99
CA PHE A 704 24.33 15.11 -17.40
C PHE A 704 24.65 16.53 -16.92
N VAL A 705 25.31 16.70 -15.77
CA VAL A 705 25.57 18.04 -15.19
C VAL A 705 26.88 18.65 -15.69
N SER A 706 27.93 17.86 -15.97
CA SER A 706 29.17 18.42 -16.56
C SER A 706 28.91 19.00 -17.93
N ASP A 707 27.99 18.40 -18.68
CA ASP A 707 27.74 18.75 -20.06
C ASP A 707 26.85 20.00 -20.16
N GLN A 708 25.92 20.20 -19.21
CA GLN A 708 25.20 21.48 -19.06
C GLN A 708 26.12 22.63 -18.64
N LEU A 709 27.16 22.34 -17.85
CA LEU A 709 28.19 23.31 -17.45
C LEU A 709 29.18 23.62 -18.60
N GLU A 710 29.59 22.63 -19.40
CA GLU A 710 30.41 22.84 -20.61
C GLU A 710 29.68 23.65 -21.69
N LEU A 711 28.38 23.44 -21.79
CA LEU A 711 27.47 24.18 -22.64
C LEU A 711 27.39 25.68 -22.26
N LEU A 712 27.36 26.01 -20.97
CA LEU A 712 27.47 27.39 -20.45
C LEU A 712 28.89 27.98 -20.58
N ASN A 713 29.94 27.16 -20.47
CA ASN A 713 31.34 27.60 -20.61
C ASN A 713 31.68 28.15 -22.01
N LYS A 714 30.83 27.92 -23.02
CA LYS A 714 30.97 28.49 -24.37
C LYS A 714 30.62 29.99 -24.46
N GLU A 715 29.91 30.57 -23.49
CA GLU A 715 29.77 32.03 -23.40
C GLU A 715 30.90 32.64 -22.53
N GLU A 716 31.82 33.38 -23.16
CA GLU A 716 32.97 34.05 -22.50
C GLU A 716 32.60 34.94 -21.30
N ARG A 717 31.33 35.36 -21.15
CA ARG A 717 30.88 36.28 -20.09
C ARG A 717 30.75 35.64 -18.71
N TYR A 718 30.62 34.33 -18.60
CA TYR A 718 30.44 33.64 -17.31
C TYR A 718 31.74 33.09 -16.71
N ARG A 719 32.87 33.19 -17.43
CA ARG A 719 34.20 32.73 -16.97
C ARG A 719 34.78 33.51 -15.78
N ASN A 720 34.33 34.75 -15.53
CA ASN A 720 34.95 35.64 -14.55
C ASN A 720 34.35 35.59 -13.15
N ILE A 721 33.34 34.75 -12.89
CA ILE A 721 32.78 34.54 -11.55
C ILE A 721 33.50 33.34 -10.92
N HIS A 722 34.69 33.58 -10.40
CA HIS A 722 35.50 32.57 -9.72
C HIS A 722 34.87 32.15 -8.37
N GLY A 723 34.61 30.85 -8.19
CA GLY A 723 34.73 30.21 -6.86
C GLY A 723 33.64 29.25 -6.38
N ILE A 724 32.47 29.13 -7.04
CA ILE A 724 31.35 28.31 -6.50
C ILE A 724 30.68 27.53 -7.62
N TYR A 725 31.07 26.27 -7.81
CA TYR A 725 30.51 25.41 -8.86
C TYR A 725 29.01 25.05 -8.61
N ASP A 726 28.47 25.22 -7.41
CA ASP A 726 27.08 24.82 -7.08
C ASP A 726 26.02 25.92 -7.34
N ASN A 727 26.39 27.20 -7.46
CA ASN A 727 25.39 28.30 -7.62
C ASN A 727 24.73 28.32 -9.01
N PHE A 728 25.45 27.98 -10.07
CA PHE A 728 24.93 28.08 -11.43
C PHE A 728 23.78 27.10 -11.72
N GLN A 729 23.85 25.88 -11.16
CA GLN A 729 22.83 24.86 -11.39
C GLN A 729 21.47 25.29 -10.82
N THR A 730 21.45 25.87 -9.62
CA THR A 730 20.21 26.31 -8.99
C THR A 730 19.67 27.60 -9.63
N ALA A 731 20.54 28.53 -10.05
CA ALA A 731 20.11 29.68 -10.86
C ALA A 731 19.38 29.23 -12.13
N PHE A 732 19.90 28.23 -12.83
CA PHE A 732 19.29 27.67 -14.03
C PHE A 732 17.97 26.94 -13.74
N GLN A 733 17.88 26.21 -12.62
CA GLN A 733 16.62 25.61 -12.18
C GLN A 733 15.52 26.67 -12.01
N LEU A 734 15.83 27.81 -11.39
CA LEU A 734 14.85 28.90 -11.26
C LEU A 734 14.51 29.54 -12.60
N ALA A 735 15.50 29.75 -13.49
CA ALA A 735 15.24 30.27 -14.84
C ALA A 735 14.25 29.39 -15.62
N SER A 736 14.42 28.07 -15.55
CA SER A 736 13.50 27.10 -16.13
C SER A 736 12.10 27.20 -15.54
N LEU A 737 11.98 27.31 -14.21
CA LEU A 737 10.68 27.47 -13.55
C LEU A 737 10.02 28.81 -13.89
N ASP A 738 10.77 29.91 -13.92
CA ASP A 738 10.23 31.24 -14.22
C ASP A 738 9.74 31.35 -15.66
N LYS A 739 10.42 30.68 -16.61
CA LYS A 739 9.95 30.60 -18.00
C LYS A 739 8.54 30.01 -18.09
N ILE A 740 8.26 28.96 -17.32
CA ILE A 740 6.96 28.26 -17.30
C ILE A 740 5.92 29.06 -16.51
N PHE A 741 6.24 29.40 -15.27
CA PHE A 741 5.26 29.87 -14.30
C PHE A 741 5.15 31.40 -14.23
N LYS A 742 6.07 32.12 -14.87
CA LYS A 742 6.15 33.59 -14.86
C LYS A 742 6.16 34.15 -13.43
N LEU A 743 6.96 33.52 -12.56
CA LEU A 743 7.10 33.87 -11.14
C LEU A 743 7.58 35.31 -10.93
N THR A 744 8.39 35.83 -11.85
CA THR A 744 8.93 37.20 -11.79
C THR A 744 8.10 38.22 -12.59
N ALA A 745 7.03 37.79 -13.25
CA ALA A 745 6.16 38.68 -14.02
C ALA A 745 5.24 39.47 -13.07
N MET A 746 5.50 40.78 -12.96
CA MET A 746 4.68 41.68 -12.15
C MET A 746 3.44 42.10 -12.94
N GLY A 747 2.24 41.93 -12.35
CA GLY A 747 0.98 42.42 -12.92
C GLY A 747 0.89 43.96 -12.92
N PRO A 748 -0.08 44.55 -13.65
CA PRO A 748 -0.17 46.00 -13.86
C PRO A 748 -0.44 46.84 -12.59
N ASN A 749 -0.77 46.22 -11.44
CA ASN A 749 -1.19 46.90 -10.21
C ASN A 749 -0.28 46.64 -8.98
N ASN A 750 0.99 46.22 -9.13
CA ASN A 750 1.88 45.92 -7.98
C ASN A 750 3.37 46.32 -8.21
N PRO A 751 4.22 46.39 -7.16
CA PRO A 751 5.17 47.50 -6.87
C PRO A 751 6.45 47.58 -7.72
N SER A 752 7.18 48.70 -7.57
CA SER A 752 8.46 49.00 -8.22
C SER A 752 9.60 48.00 -7.93
N THR A 753 9.48 47.17 -6.89
CA THR A 753 10.54 46.30 -6.37
C THR A 753 9.99 44.90 -6.00
N LEU A 754 10.61 43.84 -6.52
CA LEU A 754 10.28 42.44 -6.23
C LEU A 754 10.98 41.97 -4.94
N SER A 755 10.22 41.61 -3.91
CA SER A 755 10.79 41.10 -2.65
C SER A 755 10.73 39.58 -2.55
N PHE A 756 11.79 38.95 -2.03
CA PHE A 756 11.88 37.50 -1.90
C PHE A 756 12.62 37.02 -0.65
N ILE A 757 12.30 35.80 -0.19
CA ILE A 757 13.02 35.08 0.87
C ILE A 757 13.52 33.74 0.32
N ILE A 758 14.76 33.37 0.66
CA ILE A 758 15.33 32.04 0.46
C ILE A 758 15.64 31.45 1.83
N ASP A 759 14.97 30.35 2.17
CA ASP A 759 14.99 29.73 3.51
C ASP A 759 16.22 28.83 3.76
N ASN A 760 17.03 28.55 2.72
CA ASN A 760 18.20 27.67 2.80
C ASN A 760 19.33 28.14 1.85
N ILE A 761 20.59 28.03 2.27
CA ILE A 761 21.74 28.44 1.46
C ILE A 761 21.92 27.60 0.18
N SER A 762 21.37 26.40 0.09
CA SER A 762 21.50 25.55 -1.11
C SER A 762 20.87 26.16 -2.36
N LEU A 763 19.97 27.14 -2.22
CA LEU A 763 19.32 27.85 -3.33
C LEU A 763 19.91 29.24 -3.57
N THR A 764 21.14 29.54 -3.15
CA THR A 764 21.78 30.85 -3.38
C THR A 764 21.78 31.28 -4.85
N GLY A 765 21.89 30.34 -5.80
CA GLY A 765 21.76 30.64 -7.23
C GLY A 765 20.40 31.22 -7.64
N PHE A 766 19.32 30.96 -6.88
CA PHE A 766 18.03 31.58 -7.14
C PHE A 766 18.10 33.11 -6.93
N ALA A 767 18.83 33.57 -5.91
CA ALA A 767 19.03 35.00 -5.69
C ALA A 767 19.83 35.63 -6.84
N GLU A 768 20.86 34.95 -7.33
CA GLU A 768 21.65 35.40 -8.49
C GLU A 768 20.77 35.57 -9.73
N TYR A 769 19.90 34.59 -10.01
CA TYR A 769 18.95 34.68 -11.12
C TYR A 769 17.96 35.84 -10.96
N LEU A 770 17.40 36.05 -9.77
CA LEU A 770 16.42 37.12 -9.53
C LEU A 770 17.05 38.50 -9.67
N VAL A 771 18.25 38.70 -9.12
CA VAL A 771 19.03 39.93 -9.31
C VAL A 771 19.35 40.13 -10.80
N TRP A 772 19.71 39.06 -11.51
CA TRP A 772 19.97 39.14 -12.95
C TRP A 772 18.73 39.50 -13.77
N GLN A 773 17.57 38.92 -13.45
CA GLN A 773 16.33 39.07 -14.21
C GLN A 773 15.63 40.42 -13.98
N GLN A 774 15.74 40.97 -12.76
CA GLN A 774 15.05 42.18 -12.32
C GLN A 774 16.00 43.37 -12.07
N GLU A 775 17.31 43.17 -12.23
CA GLU A 775 18.38 44.14 -11.93
C GLU A 775 18.26 44.72 -10.50
N TYR A 776 18.25 46.05 -10.35
CA TYR A 776 18.20 46.74 -9.06
C TYR A 776 16.81 46.75 -8.41
N HIS A 777 15.78 46.22 -9.08
CA HIS A 777 14.40 46.20 -8.60
C HIS A 777 14.09 44.97 -7.76
N VAL A 778 15.03 44.52 -6.92
CA VAL A 778 14.81 43.40 -5.99
C VAL A 778 15.16 43.77 -4.56
N ASN A 779 14.53 43.10 -3.60
CA ASN A 779 14.92 43.12 -2.20
C ASN A 779 14.86 41.68 -1.65
N GLY A 780 16.01 41.08 -1.41
CA GLY A 780 16.14 39.68 -1.06
C GLY A 780 16.61 39.45 0.37
N LEU A 781 16.11 38.40 1.00
CA LEU A 781 16.64 37.87 2.26
C LEU A 781 17.02 36.39 2.09
N ILE A 782 18.25 36.04 2.45
CA ILE A 782 18.72 34.66 2.50
C ILE A 782 18.91 34.26 3.96
N LEU A 783 18.35 33.11 4.34
CA LEU A 783 18.51 32.53 5.66
C LEU A 783 19.69 31.54 5.65
N SER A 784 20.71 31.82 6.45
CA SER A 784 21.92 30.99 6.56
C SER A 784 22.65 31.24 7.89
N ASP A 785 23.13 30.16 8.51
CA ASP A 785 23.98 30.20 9.70
C ASP A 785 25.45 30.52 9.38
N LEU A 786 25.83 30.50 8.09
CA LEU A 786 27.19 30.82 7.66
C LEU A 786 27.38 32.34 7.62
N HIS A 787 28.27 32.86 8.47
CA HIS A 787 28.63 34.29 8.58
C HIS A 787 29.38 34.86 7.36
N ASN A 788 29.66 34.05 6.34
CA ASN A 788 30.39 34.52 5.17
C ASN A 788 29.46 35.31 4.24
N SER A 789 29.73 36.61 4.19
CA SER A 789 29.16 37.58 3.27
C SER A 789 29.44 37.17 1.82
N PHE A 790 28.44 36.60 1.14
CA PHE A 790 28.41 36.53 -0.32
C PHE A 790 27.79 37.83 -0.86
N PRO A 791 28.55 38.73 -1.50
CA PRO A 791 27.97 39.90 -2.11
C PRO A 791 27.34 39.48 -3.45
N ILE A 792 26.12 38.93 -3.41
CA ILE A 792 25.32 38.72 -4.62
C ILE A 792 24.85 40.08 -5.17
N SER A 793 24.40 40.97 -4.27
CA SER A 793 24.03 42.37 -4.54
C SER A 793 23.84 43.09 -3.20
N SER A 794 23.99 44.42 -3.16
CA SER A 794 23.61 45.23 -1.98
C SER A 794 22.12 45.13 -1.63
N SER A 795 21.29 44.68 -2.59
CA SER A 795 19.86 44.46 -2.42
C SER A 795 19.48 43.09 -1.84
N VAL A 796 20.46 42.22 -1.55
CA VAL A 796 20.23 40.89 -0.95
C VAL A 796 21.00 40.79 0.36
N VAL A 797 20.27 40.55 1.45
CA VAL A 797 20.84 40.46 2.79
C VAL A 797 20.84 39.01 3.26
N CYS A 798 21.91 38.59 3.92
CA CYS A 798 21.99 37.30 4.58
C CYS A 798 21.73 37.46 6.09
N LYS A 799 20.85 36.63 6.68
CA LYS A 799 20.60 36.58 8.13
C LYS A 799 20.53 35.14 8.61
N SER A 800 20.88 34.87 9.87
CA SER A 800 20.71 33.54 10.46
C SER A 800 19.26 33.23 10.84
N GLN A 801 18.46 34.26 11.13
CA GLN A 801 17.07 34.09 11.53
C GLN A 801 16.17 35.12 10.84
N LEU A 802 14.92 34.69 10.62
CA LEU A 802 13.86 35.53 10.10
C LEU A 802 13.32 36.43 11.21
N ASP A 803 13.29 37.74 10.95
CA ASP A 803 12.69 38.71 11.86
C ASP A 803 11.15 38.56 11.84
N PRO A 804 10.48 38.36 12.99
CA PRO A 804 9.01 38.28 13.06
C PRO A 804 8.29 39.51 12.52
N HIS A 805 8.96 40.67 12.51
CA HIS A 805 8.45 41.93 11.98
C HIS A 805 8.89 42.22 10.54
N HIS A 806 9.52 41.25 9.86
CA HIS A 806 9.91 41.42 8.47
C HIS A 806 8.69 41.69 7.58
N SER A 807 8.86 42.62 6.63
CA SER A 807 7.84 42.90 5.63
C SER A 807 7.53 41.66 4.81
N LYS A 808 6.26 41.49 4.47
CA LYS A 808 5.83 40.37 3.62
C LYS A 808 6.46 40.45 2.22
N VAL A 809 6.68 39.28 1.63
CA VAL A 809 7.39 39.10 0.37
C VAL A 809 6.51 38.56 -0.75
N HIS A 810 6.96 38.74 -1.99
CA HIS A 810 6.28 38.25 -3.18
C HIS A 810 6.65 36.79 -3.49
N LEU A 811 7.91 36.42 -3.23
CA LEU A 811 8.43 35.09 -3.51
C LEU A 811 9.05 34.48 -2.24
N PHE A 812 8.76 33.20 -1.99
CA PHE A 812 9.39 32.44 -0.93
C PHE A 812 9.95 31.14 -1.51
N PHE A 813 11.22 30.85 -1.23
CA PHE A 813 11.93 29.69 -1.74
C PHE A 813 12.46 28.84 -0.59
N SER A 814 12.36 27.51 -0.72
CA SER A 814 12.91 26.58 0.26
C SER A 814 13.43 25.31 -0.42
N ASP A 815 14.50 24.73 0.14
CA ASP A 815 15.03 23.45 -0.29
C ASP A 815 14.87 22.41 0.81
N LEU A 816 13.92 21.51 0.58
CA LEU A 816 13.55 20.43 1.46
C LEU A 816 13.97 19.07 0.88
N SER A 817 14.90 19.04 -0.09
CA SER A 817 15.52 17.81 -0.58
C SER A 817 16.86 17.48 0.08
N ILE A 818 17.35 18.33 0.97
CA ILE A 818 18.61 18.13 1.68
C ILE A 818 18.53 16.88 2.57
N LEU A 819 19.43 15.92 2.35
CA LEU A 819 19.53 14.70 3.13
C LEU A 819 20.68 14.80 4.15
N PRO A 820 20.67 14.01 5.25
CA PRO A 820 21.78 13.96 6.19
C PRO A 820 23.10 13.61 5.50
N MET A 821 24.16 14.35 5.85
CA MET A 821 25.52 14.13 5.32
C MET A 821 26.22 12.94 6.00
N ASN A 822 25.91 12.70 7.27
CA ASN A 822 26.53 11.66 8.10
C ASN A 822 25.46 10.63 8.48
N GLY A 823 25.43 9.49 7.78
CA GLY A 823 24.52 8.37 8.05
C GLY A 823 24.07 7.68 6.77
N GLU A 824 23.79 6.38 6.86
CA GLU A 824 23.17 5.64 5.76
C GLU A 824 21.74 6.16 5.57
N VAL A 825 21.46 6.68 4.38
CA VAL A 825 20.12 7.13 4.03
C VAL A 825 19.33 5.94 3.50
N ASN A 826 18.21 5.68 4.17
CA ASN A 826 17.29 4.66 3.71
C ASN A 826 16.53 5.15 2.48
N MET A 827 16.91 4.61 1.32
CA MET A 827 16.33 4.98 0.01
C MET A 827 14.89 4.53 -0.18
N ARG A 828 14.39 3.63 0.68
CA ARG A 828 12.99 3.19 0.73
C ARG A 828 12.12 4.10 1.60
N TYR A 829 12.70 5.01 2.40
CA TYR A 829 11.94 5.98 3.18
C TYR A 829 12.63 7.34 3.31
N ILE A 830 12.95 7.97 2.17
CA ILE A 830 13.68 9.25 2.14
C ILE A 830 12.87 10.44 2.68
N GLU A 831 11.54 10.37 2.68
CA GLU A 831 10.66 11.47 3.12
C GLU A 831 10.79 11.78 4.63
N GLN A 832 11.24 10.82 5.43
CA GLN A 832 11.28 10.95 6.88
C GLN A 832 12.24 12.05 7.35
N TYR A 833 13.34 12.25 6.64
CA TYR A 833 14.44 13.11 7.08
C TYR A 833 14.05 14.59 7.09
N ASN A 834 13.05 15.00 6.31
CA ASN A 834 12.70 16.42 6.11
C ASN A 834 11.33 16.82 6.66
N LYS A 835 10.63 15.94 7.40
CA LYS A 835 9.30 16.24 7.96
C LYS A 835 9.25 17.52 8.78
N ARG A 836 10.25 17.74 9.64
CA ARG A 836 10.32 18.93 10.49
C ARG A 836 10.56 20.20 9.69
N GLN A 837 11.48 20.15 8.72
CA GLN A 837 11.78 21.31 7.87
C GLN A 837 10.60 21.66 6.96
N LEU A 838 9.88 20.66 6.43
CA LEU A 838 8.60 20.86 5.74
C LEU A 838 7.64 21.73 6.55
N ILE A 839 7.37 21.35 7.82
CA ILE A 839 6.44 22.11 8.67
C ILE A 839 6.94 23.54 8.90
N ILE A 840 8.23 23.72 9.21
CA ILE A 840 8.84 25.04 9.48
C ILE A 840 8.73 25.95 8.25
N SER A 841 9.21 25.48 7.09
CA SER A 841 9.27 26.29 5.88
C SER A 841 7.89 26.66 5.36
N CYS A 842 6.91 25.76 5.48
CA CYS A 842 5.52 26.10 5.15
C CYS A 842 4.90 27.10 6.11
N GLN A 843 5.10 26.94 7.43
CA GLN A 843 4.62 27.93 8.38
C GLN A 843 5.24 29.32 8.11
N ARG A 844 6.53 29.40 7.78
CA ARG A 844 7.20 30.64 7.38
C ARG A 844 6.63 31.20 6.08
N ALA A 845 6.49 30.39 5.04
CA ALA A 845 5.93 30.84 3.76
C ALA A 845 4.51 31.40 3.92
N LEU A 846 3.62 30.69 4.60
CA LEU A 846 2.22 31.11 4.81
C LEU A 846 2.08 32.36 5.70
N THR A 847 3.11 32.70 6.50
CA THR A 847 3.09 33.92 7.33
C THR A 847 3.73 35.12 6.62
N MET A 848 4.75 34.88 5.80
CA MET A 848 5.56 35.92 5.15
C MET A 848 5.09 36.31 3.76
N LEU A 849 4.22 35.54 3.09
CA LEU A 849 3.78 35.89 1.74
C LEU A 849 2.71 36.98 1.71
N ASN A 850 2.84 37.88 0.73
CA ASN A 850 1.80 38.82 0.32
C ASN A 850 0.65 38.10 -0.38
N ASN A 851 -0.55 38.71 -0.37
CA ASN A 851 -1.65 38.22 -1.21
C ASN A 851 -1.20 38.17 -2.67
N GLY A 852 -1.44 37.04 -3.35
CA GLY A 852 -0.97 36.81 -4.71
C GLY A 852 0.48 36.36 -4.83
N GLY A 853 1.24 36.25 -3.74
CA GLY A 853 2.63 35.77 -3.76
C GLY A 853 2.78 34.29 -4.14
N HIS A 854 4.01 33.86 -4.40
CA HIS A 854 4.33 32.49 -4.82
C HIS A 854 5.28 31.80 -3.84
N PHE A 855 5.06 30.51 -3.60
CA PHE A 855 5.95 29.65 -2.82
C PHE A 855 6.50 28.56 -3.73
N VAL A 856 7.82 28.42 -3.80
CA VAL A 856 8.50 27.40 -4.60
C VAL A 856 9.40 26.60 -3.69
N CYS A 857 9.20 25.29 -3.67
CA CYS A 857 9.91 24.41 -2.77
C CYS A 857 10.48 23.20 -3.51
N LYS A 858 11.76 22.90 -3.30
CA LYS A 858 12.34 21.63 -3.74
C LYS A 858 12.02 20.54 -2.71
N ILE A 859 11.50 19.39 -3.15
CA ILE A 859 11.07 18.27 -2.30
C ILE A 859 11.55 16.92 -2.87
N LEU A 860 11.42 15.85 -2.08
CA LEU A 860 11.70 14.45 -2.45
C LEU A 860 10.40 13.69 -2.76
N ASP A 861 10.39 12.37 -2.56
CA ASP A 861 9.27 11.54 -2.08
C ASP A 861 7.87 12.22 -1.96
N THR A 862 6.84 11.79 -2.70
CA THR A 862 5.42 12.22 -2.52
C THR A 862 4.54 11.00 -2.24
N LEU A 863 5.11 9.98 -1.61
CA LEU A 863 4.51 8.65 -1.44
C LEU A 863 3.72 8.54 -0.13
N THR A 864 4.05 9.36 0.87
CA THR A 864 3.45 9.29 2.21
C THR A 864 2.22 10.19 2.38
N ARG A 865 1.31 9.79 3.27
CA ARG A 865 0.18 10.62 3.71
C ARG A 865 0.63 11.89 4.43
N PHE A 866 1.78 11.85 5.10
CA PHE A 866 2.36 13.04 5.72
C PHE A 866 2.64 14.11 4.65
N THR A 867 3.39 13.75 3.61
CA THR A 867 3.74 14.67 2.52
C THR A 867 2.52 15.08 1.71
N ALA A 868 1.58 14.17 1.45
CA ALA A 868 0.32 14.51 0.79
C ALA A 868 -0.54 15.46 1.64
N GLY A 869 -0.60 15.28 2.96
CA GLY A 869 -1.27 16.21 3.88
C GLY A 869 -0.63 17.60 3.86
N PHE A 870 0.69 17.67 3.77
CA PHE A 870 1.42 18.93 3.61
C PHE A 870 1.02 19.63 2.29
N ILE A 871 1.05 18.89 1.19
CA ILE A 871 0.66 19.40 -0.13
C ILE A 871 -0.81 19.82 -0.13
N TYR A 872 -1.69 19.11 0.58
CA TYR A 872 -3.10 19.46 0.70
C TYR A 872 -3.31 20.80 1.44
N LEU A 873 -2.55 21.08 2.50
CA LEU A 873 -2.64 22.38 3.18
C LEU A 873 -2.22 23.54 2.25
N LEU A 874 -1.20 23.32 1.40
CA LEU A 874 -0.78 24.29 0.39
C LEU A 874 -1.81 24.42 -0.74
N TYR A 875 -2.36 23.32 -1.23
CA TYR A 875 -3.47 23.28 -2.19
C TYR A 875 -4.66 24.13 -1.73
N ARG A 876 -4.96 24.13 -0.43
CA ARG A 876 -6.03 24.93 0.17
C ARG A 876 -5.65 26.41 0.39
N SER A 877 -4.36 26.73 0.42
CA SER A 877 -3.83 28.07 0.74
C SER A 877 -3.42 28.90 -0.49
N PHE A 878 -3.31 28.27 -1.65
CA PHE A 878 -2.91 28.91 -2.91
C PHE A 878 -4.01 28.79 -3.97
N GLN A 879 -3.96 29.61 -5.01
CA GLN A 879 -4.86 29.46 -6.16
C GLN A 879 -4.62 28.16 -6.87
N SER A 880 -3.35 27.86 -7.15
CA SER A 880 -2.96 26.64 -7.83
C SER A 880 -1.64 26.09 -7.29
N ILE A 881 -1.48 24.76 -7.37
CA ILE A 881 -0.23 24.08 -7.09
C ILE A 881 0.20 23.23 -8.28
N THR A 882 1.51 23.01 -8.43
CA THR A 882 2.07 22.14 -9.47
C THR A 882 3.30 21.42 -8.94
N ILE A 883 3.32 20.10 -9.04
CA ILE A 883 4.48 19.25 -8.76
C ILE A 883 5.06 18.85 -10.12
N LEU A 884 6.32 19.17 -10.32
CA LEU A 884 7.02 18.83 -11.56
C LEU A 884 8.49 18.54 -11.30
N ARG A 885 9.11 17.88 -12.28
CA ARG A 885 10.55 17.67 -12.32
C ARG A 885 11.10 18.26 -13.62
N PRO A 886 11.70 19.46 -13.60
CA PRO A 886 12.34 20.02 -14.78
C PRO A 886 13.58 19.19 -15.18
N PHE A 887 13.98 19.25 -16.46
CA PHE A 887 15.17 18.56 -16.99
C PHE A 887 16.49 18.99 -16.31
N THR A 888 16.46 20.11 -15.58
CA THR A 888 17.58 20.66 -14.81
C THR A 888 17.86 19.91 -13.51
N LEU A 889 16.99 18.96 -13.14
CA LEU A 889 17.22 17.98 -12.08
C LEU A 889 17.74 16.67 -12.68
N ASP A 890 18.65 16.01 -11.96
CA ASP A 890 19.13 14.67 -12.33
C ASP A 890 17.92 13.73 -12.55
N PRO A 891 17.73 13.06 -13.71
CA PRO A 891 16.58 12.20 -14.03
C PRO A 891 16.49 10.88 -13.23
N ALA A 892 17.53 10.47 -12.51
CA ALA A 892 17.50 9.29 -11.64
C ALA A 892 17.45 9.63 -10.14
N SER A 893 17.36 10.92 -9.76
CA SER A 893 17.15 11.33 -8.37
C SER A 893 15.68 11.31 -7.96
N SER A 894 15.39 11.48 -6.68
CA SER A 894 14.01 11.64 -6.19
C SER A 894 13.54 13.10 -6.16
N GLU A 895 14.39 14.05 -6.59
CA GLU A 895 14.15 15.48 -6.45
C GLU A 895 13.09 16.00 -7.42
N ARG A 896 12.32 17.00 -6.97
CA ARG A 896 11.27 17.69 -7.74
C ARG A 896 10.91 19.02 -7.11
N PHE A 897 10.19 19.86 -7.85
CA PHE A 897 9.69 21.15 -7.37
C PHE A 897 8.18 21.10 -7.13
N LEU A 898 7.76 21.64 -5.99
CA LEU A 898 6.39 22.04 -5.69
C LEU A 898 6.28 23.57 -5.86
N VAL A 899 5.53 23.99 -6.87
CA VAL A 899 5.28 25.39 -7.20
C VAL A 899 3.84 25.74 -6.78
N CYS A 900 3.69 26.60 -5.78
CA CYS A 900 2.41 27.10 -5.30
C CYS A 900 2.24 28.55 -5.73
N ARG A 901 1.18 28.86 -6.48
CA ARG A 901 0.97 30.18 -7.09
C ARG A 901 -0.25 30.89 -6.53
N GLU A 902 -0.11 32.21 -6.43
CA GLU A 902 -1.16 33.15 -6.02
C GLU A 902 -1.72 32.81 -4.64
N PHE A 903 -0.92 33.14 -3.63
CA PHE A 903 -1.24 32.95 -2.24
C PHE A 903 -2.56 33.64 -1.85
N LYS A 904 -3.49 32.91 -1.24
CA LYS A 904 -4.80 33.42 -0.82
C LYS A 904 -4.69 33.99 0.59
N TYR A 905 -4.47 35.29 0.70
CA TYR A 905 -4.38 35.97 2.00
C TYR A 905 -5.73 36.59 2.42
N PRO A 906 -6.12 36.52 3.71
CA PRO A 906 -5.44 35.81 4.80
C PRO A 906 -5.64 34.29 4.73
N VAL A 907 -4.58 33.54 5.02
CA VAL A 907 -4.70 32.10 5.25
C VAL A 907 -5.57 31.87 6.47
N HIS A 908 -6.37 30.80 6.40
CA HIS A 908 -7.19 30.41 7.51
C HIS A 908 -6.34 30.14 8.76
N GLN A 909 -6.58 30.89 9.84
CA GLN A 909 -5.78 30.84 11.07
C GLN A 909 -5.63 29.42 11.65
N SER A 910 -6.61 28.54 11.42
CA SER A 910 -6.53 27.14 11.84
C SER A 910 -5.37 26.37 11.21
N ILE A 911 -4.96 26.69 9.97
CA ILE A 911 -3.82 26.04 9.30
C ILE A 911 -2.51 26.42 10.01
N ILE A 912 -2.31 27.72 10.25
CA ILE A 912 -1.11 28.22 10.95
C ILE A 912 -1.03 27.65 12.37
N GLN A 913 -2.15 27.67 13.10
CA GLN A 913 -2.21 27.10 14.45
C GLN A 913 -1.93 25.60 14.44
N HIS A 914 -2.44 24.87 13.44
CA HIS A 914 -2.19 23.45 13.27
C HIS A 914 -0.71 23.14 13.03
N LEU A 915 -0.06 23.85 12.09
CA LEU A 915 1.38 23.72 11.84
C LEU A 915 2.21 24.02 13.10
N HIS A 916 1.83 25.08 13.83
CA HIS A 916 2.48 25.42 15.08
C HIS A 916 2.31 24.32 16.15
N ASN A 917 1.14 23.67 16.22
CA ASN A 917 0.92 22.56 17.14
C ASN A 917 1.75 21.32 16.74
N LEU A 918 1.92 21.04 15.44
CA LEU A 918 2.75 19.93 14.98
C LEU A 918 4.22 20.10 15.39
N LEU A 919 4.74 21.33 15.42
CA LEU A 919 6.11 21.61 15.88
C LEU A 919 6.32 21.40 17.39
N LYS A 920 5.23 21.29 18.17
CA LYS A 920 5.29 20.98 19.61
C LYS A 920 5.35 19.47 19.88
N CYS A 921 5.09 18.63 18.87
CA CYS A 921 5.22 17.18 19.01
C CYS A 921 6.70 16.80 19.19
N GLU A 922 7.00 16.00 20.21
CA GLU A 922 8.38 15.56 20.47
C GLU A 922 8.93 14.63 19.38
N LYS A 923 8.06 13.77 18.80
CA LYS A 923 8.42 12.75 17.80
C LYS A 923 7.76 13.02 16.45
N ILE A 924 8.22 14.07 15.76
CA ILE A 924 7.66 14.51 14.46
C ILE A 924 7.86 13.42 13.38
N GLU A 925 8.96 12.67 13.45
CA GLU A 925 9.28 11.54 12.58
C GLU A 925 8.18 10.47 12.58
N ASN A 926 7.49 10.30 13.71
CA ASN A 926 6.41 9.32 13.88
C ASN A 926 5.04 9.83 13.43
N ILE A 927 4.92 11.09 13.02
CA ILE A 927 3.65 11.62 12.52
C ILE A 927 3.39 11.01 11.15
N LEU A 928 2.31 10.24 11.04
CA LEU A 928 1.88 9.60 9.79
C LEU A 928 0.98 10.51 8.98
N GLU A 929 0.11 11.25 9.67
CA GLU A 929 -0.98 11.99 9.03
C GLU A 929 -1.20 13.32 9.75
N ILE A 930 -1.12 14.41 8.99
CA ILE A 930 -1.37 15.78 9.47
C ILE A 930 -2.69 16.35 8.98
N VAL A 931 -3.39 15.63 8.10
CA VAL A 931 -4.70 16.00 7.56
C VAL A 931 -5.54 14.73 7.50
N PRO A 932 -6.77 14.72 8.05
CA PRO A 932 -7.65 13.54 8.02
C PRO A 932 -7.74 12.90 6.63
N LEU A 933 -7.64 11.57 6.57
CA LEU A 933 -7.64 10.79 5.34
C LEU A 933 -8.77 11.15 4.36
N LYS A 934 -9.97 11.48 4.87
CA LYS A 934 -11.13 11.93 4.07
C LYS A 934 -10.86 13.12 3.15
N TYR A 935 -9.84 13.92 3.45
CA TYR A 935 -9.40 15.03 2.60
C TYR A 935 -8.36 14.59 1.55
N LEU A 936 -7.50 13.62 1.89
CA LEU A 936 -6.47 13.11 0.97
C LEU A 936 -7.07 12.25 -0.16
N ILE A 937 -8.25 11.70 0.08
CA ILE A 937 -9.04 10.90 -0.88
C ILE A 937 -10.11 11.75 -1.60
N GLU A 938 -10.06 13.08 -1.47
CA GLU A 938 -10.90 13.97 -2.27
C GLU A 938 -10.61 13.72 -3.77
N PRO A 939 -11.60 13.38 -4.61
CA PRO A 939 -11.34 12.79 -5.93
C PRO A 939 -10.39 13.59 -6.81
N GLN A 940 -10.53 14.92 -6.85
CA GLN A 940 -9.68 15.79 -7.67
C GLN A 940 -8.23 15.80 -7.18
N PHE A 941 -8.03 15.91 -5.85
CA PHE A 941 -6.71 15.94 -5.24
C PHE A 941 -6.03 14.57 -5.28
N GLN A 942 -6.76 13.51 -4.96
CA GLN A 942 -6.26 12.15 -4.95
C GLN A 942 -5.80 11.70 -6.33
N GLN A 943 -6.61 11.97 -7.36
CA GLN A 943 -6.26 11.65 -8.75
C GLN A 943 -5.01 12.41 -9.18
N TYR A 944 -4.93 13.71 -8.86
CA TYR A 944 -3.74 14.52 -9.17
C TYR A 944 -2.46 13.99 -8.51
N MET A 945 -2.53 13.68 -7.21
CA MET A 945 -1.39 13.12 -6.48
C MET A 945 -0.94 11.79 -7.09
N ALA A 946 -1.88 10.91 -7.41
CA ALA A 946 -1.56 9.62 -7.99
C ALA A 946 -0.97 9.70 -9.41
N ASP A 947 -1.60 10.46 -10.31
CA ASP A 947 -1.09 10.61 -11.67
C ASP A 947 0.32 11.21 -11.67
N THR A 948 0.55 12.20 -10.80
CA THR A 948 1.85 12.85 -10.64
C THR A 948 2.89 11.89 -10.05
N SER A 949 2.61 11.28 -8.88
CA SER A 949 3.57 10.40 -8.20
C SER A 949 3.90 9.17 -9.03
N GLN A 950 2.89 8.55 -9.68
CA GLN A 950 3.07 7.39 -10.53
C GLN A 950 3.95 7.71 -11.75
N ARG A 951 3.70 8.85 -12.41
CA ARG A 951 4.51 9.29 -13.56
C ARG A 951 5.95 9.58 -13.19
N LEU A 952 6.18 10.34 -12.12
CA LEU A 952 7.54 10.69 -11.68
C LEU A 952 8.33 9.45 -11.23
N LEU A 953 7.66 8.50 -10.57
CA LEU A 953 8.24 7.21 -10.20
C LEU A 953 8.67 6.40 -11.43
N GLN A 954 7.82 6.29 -12.44
CA GLN A 954 8.15 5.55 -13.68
C GLN A 954 9.34 6.15 -14.42
N ARG A 955 9.44 7.49 -14.43
CA ARG A 955 10.57 8.20 -15.03
C ARG A 955 11.88 7.90 -14.32
N GLU A 956 11.86 7.91 -13.00
CA GLU A 956 13.04 7.57 -12.20
C GLU A 956 13.49 6.12 -12.46
N ILE A 957 12.55 5.17 -12.55
CA ILE A 957 12.85 3.77 -12.93
C ILE A 957 13.53 3.70 -14.30
N GLN A 958 12.98 4.39 -15.31
CA GLN A 958 13.56 4.41 -16.65
C GLN A 958 14.98 4.99 -16.66
N ALA A 959 15.21 6.08 -15.93
CA ALA A 959 16.53 6.71 -15.82
C ALA A 959 17.54 5.81 -15.10
N LEU A 960 17.14 5.15 -14.00
CA LEU A 960 17.96 4.18 -13.28
C LEU A 960 18.30 2.97 -14.17
N ASN A 961 17.34 2.44 -14.91
CA ASN A 961 17.57 1.36 -15.88
C ASN A 961 18.59 1.76 -16.95
N LYS A 962 18.47 2.97 -17.50
CA LYS A 962 19.44 3.49 -18.48
C LYS A 962 20.84 3.61 -17.86
N ARG A 963 20.96 4.11 -16.63
CA ARG A 963 22.25 4.20 -15.91
C ARG A 963 22.88 2.84 -15.65
N LEU A 964 22.10 1.90 -15.11
CA LEU A 964 22.53 0.53 -14.86
C LEU A 964 23.01 -0.14 -16.15
N TRP A 965 22.28 0.05 -17.25
CA TRP A 965 22.68 -0.46 -18.56
C TRP A 965 24.06 0.08 -18.99
N TYR A 966 24.34 1.38 -18.81
CA TYR A 966 25.65 1.95 -19.12
C TYR A 966 26.76 1.39 -18.24
N ILE A 967 26.52 1.23 -16.94
CA ILE A 967 27.49 0.64 -16.00
C ILE A 967 27.86 -0.79 -16.44
N ASP A 968 26.87 -1.56 -16.91
CA ASP A 968 27.09 -2.95 -17.30
C ASP A 968 27.76 -3.11 -18.68
N HIS A 969 27.65 -2.11 -19.57
CA HIS A 969 28.00 -2.26 -21.00
C HIS A 969 29.07 -1.29 -21.53
N LYS A 970 29.52 -0.29 -20.76
CA LYS A 970 30.57 0.65 -21.20
C LYS A 970 31.75 0.68 -20.23
N SER A 971 32.96 0.81 -20.76
CA SER A 971 34.14 1.13 -19.95
C SER A 971 33.99 2.54 -19.36
N ASP A 972 34.55 2.77 -18.17
CA ASP A 972 34.49 4.05 -17.45
C ASP A 972 34.79 5.28 -18.34
N GLU A 973 35.65 5.15 -19.35
CA GLU A 973 36.03 6.23 -20.28
C GLU A 973 35.00 6.55 -21.37
N GLN A 974 34.08 5.62 -21.70
CA GLN A 974 33.09 5.81 -22.78
C GLN A 974 31.70 6.25 -22.27
N ILE A 975 31.54 6.32 -20.95
CA ILE A 975 30.29 6.73 -20.29
C ILE A 975 30.09 8.25 -20.38
N ASP A 976 31.17 9.04 -20.52
CA ASP A 976 31.14 10.51 -20.50
C ASP A 976 30.71 11.18 -21.84
N LEU A 977 30.45 10.43 -22.92
CA LEU A 977 30.38 10.97 -24.29
C LEU A 977 29.02 10.88 -25.00
N VAL A 978 27.91 10.68 -24.28
CA VAL A 978 26.58 10.50 -24.92
C VAL A 978 25.56 11.53 -24.45
N ILE A 979 25.61 12.74 -25.01
CA ILE A 979 24.48 13.68 -25.00
C ILE A 979 24.22 14.22 -26.42
N GLY A 980 22.96 14.19 -26.84
CA GLY A 980 22.50 14.65 -28.16
C GLY A 980 22.24 16.17 -28.22
N GLU A 981 22.36 16.75 -29.43
CA GLU A 981 22.19 18.17 -29.73
C GLU A 981 20.80 18.76 -29.36
N GLU A 982 19.77 17.93 -29.19
CA GLU A 982 18.39 18.37 -28.92
C GLU A 982 18.20 19.03 -27.54
N ASN A 983 18.87 18.52 -26.50
CA ASN A 983 18.81 19.09 -25.14
C ASN A 983 19.40 20.51 -25.08
N TRP A 984 20.32 20.84 -26.00
CA TRP A 984 20.96 22.15 -26.03
C TRP A 984 20.00 23.25 -26.51
N LYS A 985 19.13 22.94 -27.47
CA LYS A 985 18.18 23.91 -28.01
C LYS A 985 17.16 24.33 -26.95
N GLU A 986 16.60 23.37 -26.20
CA GLU A 986 15.66 23.67 -25.11
C GLU A 986 16.31 24.41 -23.95
N ALA A 987 17.55 24.05 -23.58
CA ALA A 987 18.32 24.75 -22.57
C ALA A 987 18.62 26.20 -22.98
N HIS A 988 19.04 26.43 -24.23
CA HIS A 988 19.31 27.76 -24.76
C HIS A 988 18.04 28.64 -24.76
N GLU A 989 16.89 28.09 -25.13
CA GLU A 989 15.61 28.80 -25.07
C GLU A 989 15.17 29.15 -23.63
N CYS A 990 15.70 28.50 -22.58
CA CYS A 990 15.42 28.88 -21.19
C CYS A 990 16.18 30.14 -20.76
N VAL A 991 17.30 30.44 -21.41
CA VAL A 991 18.19 31.57 -21.09
C VAL A 991 17.83 32.83 -21.89
N THR A 992 17.02 32.72 -22.95
CA THR A 992 16.55 33.84 -23.78
C THR A 992 15.34 34.57 -23.18
N VAL A 993 15.41 34.94 -21.90
CA VAL A 993 14.35 35.71 -21.22
C VAL A 993 14.54 37.21 -21.49
N GLN A 994 13.45 37.92 -21.84
CA GLN A 994 13.47 39.38 -21.92
C GLN A 994 13.73 39.97 -20.52
N ARG A 995 14.82 40.72 -20.39
CA ARG A 995 15.18 41.44 -19.15
C ARG A 995 14.28 42.66 -18.99
N ARG A 996 14.09 43.12 -17.75
CA ARG A 996 13.60 44.50 -17.56
C ARG A 996 14.60 45.46 -18.22
N PRO A 997 14.12 46.48 -18.95
CA PRO A 997 15.01 47.53 -19.43
C PRO A 997 15.72 48.13 -18.22
N LYS A 998 17.01 48.42 -18.38
CA LYS A 998 17.79 49.17 -17.39
C LYS A 998 16.97 50.37 -16.92
N PRO A 999 16.98 50.72 -15.63
CA PRO A 999 16.39 51.98 -15.20
C PRO A 999 16.93 53.08 -16.11
N PRO A 1000 16.08 54.03 -16.55
CA PRO A 1000 16.56 55.15 -17.33
C PRO A 1000 17.77 55.73 -16.59
N THR A 1001 18.83 56.05 -17.34
CA THR A 1001 20.05 56.67 -16.78
C THR A 1001 19.77 57.99 -16.05
N ASP A 1002 18.54 58.49 -16.18
CA ASP A 1002 17.97 59.62 -15.45
C ASP A 1002 16.82 59.11 -14.56
N GLU A 1003 17.05 59.09 -13.24
CA GLU A 1003 15.97 58.94 -12.25
C GLU A 1003 15.38 60.33 -11.88
N PRO A 1004 14.13 60.38 -11.39
CA PRO A 1004 13.44 61.61 -11.07
C PRO A 1004 14.12 62.34 -9.89
N ASP A 1005 14.04 63.66 -9.96
CA ASP A 1005 14.65 64.65 -9.07
C ASP A 1005 14.72 64.19 -7.60
N SER A 1006 15.93 63.93 -7.09
CA SER A 1006 16.14 63.41 -5.73
C SER A 1006 15.75 64.37 -4.60
N GLY A 1007 15.21 65.55 -4.94
CA GLY A 1007 14.77 66.58 -3.99
C GLY A 1007 15.90 67.18 -3.15
N ILE A 1008 17.16 66.85 -3.45
CA ILE A 1008 18.35 67.38 -2.80
C ILE A 1008 18.85 68.56 -3.65
N GLU A 1009 18.65 69.78 -3.18
CA GLU A 1009 19.30 70.96 -3.78
C GLU A 1009 20.81 70.83 -3.64
N LEU A 1010 21.51 70.66 -4.76
CA LEU A 1010 22.96 70.60 -4.78
C LEU A 1010 23.55 72.02 -4.72
N PRO A 1011 24.66 72.25 -3.98
CA PRO A 1011 25.35 73.53 -4.00
C PRO A 1011 25.76 73.94 -5.42
N ILE A 1012 25.79 75.26 -5.67
CA ILE A 1012 26.05 75.83 -7.01
C ILE A 1012 27.30 75.21 -7.66
N GLY A 1013 27.12 74.66 -8.86
CA GLY A 1013 28.18 74.03 -9.65
C GLY A 1013 28.32 72.52 -9.44
N TRP A 1014 27.63 71.90 -8.47
CA TRP A 1014 27.65 70.44 -8.31
C TRP A 1014 26.54 69.77 -9.12
N ILE A 1015 26.91 68.73 -9.89
CA ILE A 1015 26.00 67.88 -10.65
C ILE A 1015 26.25 66.41 -10.29
N LYS A 1016 25.18 65.61 -10.23
CA LYS A 1016 25.30 64.16 -10.03
C LYS A 1016 25.54 63.48 -11.38
N LYS A 1017 26.53 62.60 -11.48
CA LYS A 1017 26.93 61.86 -12.68
C LYS A 1017 27.01 60.36 -12.40
N TRP A 1018 26.70 59.54 -13.39
CA TRP A 1018 26.87 58.09 -13.31
C TRP A 1018 28.29 57.69 -13.74
N SER A 1019 28.99 56.90 -12.91
CA SER A 1019 30.23 56.27 -13.34
C SER A 1019 29.93 54.94 -14.01
N LYS A 1020 30.18 54.85 -15.32
CA LYS A 1020 30.11 53.56 -16.05
C LYS A 1020 31.12 52.53 -15.55
N ARG A 1021 32.23 52.98 -14.96
CA ARG A 1021 33.31 52.10 -14.48
C ARG A 1021 33.03 51.52 -13.09
N GLU A 1022 32.43 52.32 -12.22
CA GLU A 1022 32.20 51.97 -10.81
C GLU A 1022 30.73 51.63 -10.51
N GLU A 1023 29.89 51.64 -11.56
CA GLU A 1023 28.45 51.32 -11.52
C GLU A 1023 27.68 51.97 -10.36
N ARG A 1024 28.03 53.23 -10.04
CA ARG A 1024 27.36 54.04 -9.01
C ARG A 1024 27.41 55.52 -9.35
N PHE A 1025 26.55 56.32 -8.72
CA PHE A 1025 26.54 57.78 -8.88
C PHE A 1025 27.66 58.46 -8.08
N TYR A 1026 28.25 59.51 -8.66
CA TYR A 1026 29.16 60.45 -8.00
C TYR A 1026 28.69 61.89 -8.24
N TYR A 1027 29.12 62.81 -7.40
CA TYR A 1027 28.89 64.24 -7.54
C TYR A 1027 30.14 64.87 -8.14
N PHE A 1028 29.95 65.69 -9.16
CA PHE A 1028 30.99 66.35 -9.92
C PHE A 1028 30.76 67.86 -9.88
N ASN A 1029 31.75 68.62 -9.47
CA ASN A 1029 31.66 70.08 -9.51
C ASN A 1029 32.15 70.59 -10.88
N THR A 1030 31.28 71.26 -11.65
CA THR A 1030 31.58 71.81 -12.97
C THR A 1030 32.56 72.97 -12.95
N ASN A 1031 32.68 73.65 -11.81
CA ASN A 1031 33.53 74.84 -11.66
C ASN A 1031 34.93 74.48 -11.16
N THR A 1032 35.06 73.46 -10.30
CA THR A 1032 36.36 73.06 -9.71
C THR A 1032 36.92 71.76 -10.27
N GLY A 1033 36.10 70.95 -10.96
CA GLY A 1033 36.49 69.62 -11.45
C GLY A 1033 36.51 68.52 -10.37
N ASP A 1034 36.15 68.85 -9.12
CA ASP A 1034 36.12 67.90 -8.01
C ASP A 1034 35.08 66.79 -8.24
N SER A 1035 35.40 65.57 -7.82
CA SER A 1035 34.47 64.44 -7.86
C SER A 1035 34.42 63.71 -6.51
N ARG A 1036 33.21 63.40 -6.04
CA ARG A 1036 32.98 62.75 -4.73
C ARG A 1036 31.85 61.73 -4.81
N TRP A 1037 31.95 60.65 -4.04
CA TRP A 1037 30.93 59.59 -4.03
C TRP A 1037 29.79 59.84 -3.04
N VAL A 1038 29.86 60.93 -2.28
CA VAL A 1038 28.86 61.35 -1.28
C VAL A 1038 28.35 62.75 -1.64
N PRO A 1039 27.07 63.07 -1.34
CA PRO A 1039 26.51 64.38 -1.64
C PRO A 1039 27.34 65.49 -1.00
N PRO A 1040 27.72 66.53 -1.74
CA PRO A 1040 28.36 67.72 -1.18
C PRO A 1040 27.34 68.42 -0.28
N THR A 1041 27.72 68.62 0.99
CA THR A 1041 26.98 69.41 1.97
C THR A 1041 27.10 70.90 1.68
#